data_AF-A0A508SUR4-F1
#
_entry.id   AF-A0A508SUR4-F1
#
_cell.length_a   1.000
_cell.length_b   1.000
_cell.length_c   1.000
_cell.angle_alpha   90.00
_cell.angle_beta   90.00
_cell.angle_gamma   90.00
#
_symmetry.space_group_name_H-M   'P 1'
#
loop_
_entity.id
_entity.type
_entity.pdbx_description
1 polymer ?
#
loop_
_entity_poly.entity_id
_entity_poly.type
_entity_poly.pdbx_seq_one_letter_code
_entity_poly.pdbx_strand_id
1 'polypeptide(L)'
;MSVIAKTFNDGLAALNGRDFRRAEELFRRVVKSDRSNVPALNLLVVVLMSMERFAEAEPLIARATSLNQQSDVSFYNYGLISKHLGKPQQALENFSKALALNPRTAETWNNRGTVYNDLEQYGLAVADFDRAVALNGAYAEAHANKAKTLLLLGRAADALAAYERTLAINPRLAEAWLGRGNAFYDLGRYDEAFSAYDQALSLKPDLEGVEGARLHTKMRLCNWDGLDGDVARLMASVRAGKASCGPFALLSLSDAAEDHRRCAEAWVTQRHPAAPKPLWRAAPRAHDRIRLGYVSTDFRRHATAHLIAELFELHDRTRFELFGYSIGPDDGSDIRARLIKSFDNFAACEARPDAEVARAIADAEIDILVDLNGFTKGARSNIFALRPAPIQVNYLGYPGTMGAPYIDYIIGDATVLPELDAACYAEKLVRLPHSYQPNDRKRPVTDRPFTRREFDLPDDGFVFCCFNNSHKILPETFASWMRILGAVDGSVLWLVAENQTAIGNLRKEAGARGINPARLVFAGRLDPAEHLARHRLADLFLDTLPYNAHTTASDALWAALPLVTRTGPTFAGRVAASLLTAVGLPELIAQTAEQFEDLAVRLAKHPDELAAVRTKLERNRLSAPLFDTALFARHIESAYQAMVDRYRAGLPPDHISVSA
;
A
#
# COMPACT_ATOMS: atom_id res chain seq x y z
N MET A 1 27.21 59.03 12.57
CA MET A 1 26.57 57.90 11.86
C MET A 1 25.47 58.46 10.97
N SER A 2 25.37 58.03 9.71
CA SER A 2 24.25 58.43 8.84
C SER A 2 22.92 57.92 9.40
N VAL A 3 21.81 58.61 9.11
CA VAL A 3 20.46 58.20 9.56
C VAL A 3 20.16 56.75 9.14
N ILE A 4 20.63 56.33 7.96
CA ILE A 4 20.49 54.96 7.45
C ILE A 4 21.28 53.95 8.30
N ALA A 5 22.53 54.26 8.68
CA ALA A 5 23.34 53.38 9.53
C ALA A 5 22.73 53.22 10.93
N LYS A 6 22.19 54.30 11.50
CA LYS A 6 21.44 54.21 12.77
C LYS A 6 20.19 53.33 12.62
N THR A 7 19.40 53.55 11.56
CA THR A 7 18.19 52.76 11.28
C THR A 7 18.51 51.27 11.10
N PHE A 8 19.62 50.95 10.45
CA PHE A 8 20.08 49.58 10.29
C PHE A 8 20.45 48.91 11.63
N ASN A 9 21.21 49.60 12.48
CA ASN A 9 21.59 49.10 13.80
C ASN A 9 20.38 48.94 14.74
N ASP A 10 19.44 49.89 14.71
CA ASP A 10 18.17 49.76 15.43
C ASP A 10 17.39 48.52 14.95
N GLY A 11 17.45 48.22 13.63
CA GLY A 11 16.84 47.04 13.04
C GLY A 11 17.48 45.74 13.52
N LEU A 12 18.81 45.70 13.62
CA LEU A 12 19.54 44.57 14.21
C LEU A 12 19.18 44.36 15.68
N ALA A 13 19.09 45.45 16.47
CA ALA A 13 18.69 45.37 17.86
C ALA A 13 17.27 44.79 18.02
N ALA A 14 16.32 45.24 17.18
CA ALA A 14 14.97 44.72 17.16
C ALA A 14 14.93 43.23 16.77
N LEU A 15 15.69 42.81 15.75
CA LEU A 15 15.79 41.41 15.33
C LEU A 15 16.36 40.52 16.46
N ASN A 16 17.44 40.96 17.11
CA ASN A 16 18.03 40.24 18.25
C ASN A 16 17.06 40.15 19.43
N GLY A 17 16.24 41.17 19.64
CA GLY A 17 15.14 41.18 20.61
C GLY A 17 13.88 40.41 20.18
N ARG A 18 13.89 39.76 19.00
CA ARG A 18 12.75 39.06 18.38
C ARG A 18 11.53 39.94 18.11
N ASP A 19 11.70 41.26 18.04
CA ASP A 19 10.65 42.18 17.58
C ASP A 19 10.67 42.24 16.04
N PHE A 20 10.10 41.21 15.42
CA PHE A 20 10.13 41.02 13.97
C PHE A 20 9.39 42.12 13.22
N ARG A 21 8.29 42.67 13.77
CA ARG A 21 7.55 43.78 13.15
C ARG A 21 8.40 45.03 13.10
N ARG A 22 9.05 45.38 14.22
CA ARG A 22 9.91 46.56 14.27
C ARG A 22 11.15 46.39 13.39
N ALA A 23 11.76 45.21 13.41
CA ALA A 23 12.89 44.87 12.54
C ALA A 23 12.51 45.01 11.06
N GLU A 24 11.34 44.50 10.66
CA GLU A 24 10.82 44.61 9.28
C GLU A 24 10.69 46.08 8.86
N GLU A 25 10.02 46.92 9.67
CA GLU A 25 9.85 48.34 9.38
C GLU A 25 11.18 49.07 9.19
N LEU A 26 12.16 48.76 10.03
CA LEU A 26 13.49 49.38 10.01
C LEU A 26 14.28 48.93 8.77
N PHE A 27 14.33 47.64 8.47
CA PHE A 27 15.03 47.16 7.28
C PHE A 27 14.34 47.58 5.98
N ARG A 28 13.00 47.64 5.92
CA ARG A 28 12.28 48.20 4.75
C ARG A 28 12.63 49.66 4.52
N ARG A 29 12.81 50.47 5.56
CA ARG A 29 13.28 51.88 5.43
C ARG A 29 14.69 51.98 4.89
N VAL A 30 15.61 51.13 5.36
CA VAL A 30 16.98 51.06 4.83
C VAL A 30 16.94 50.67 3.36
N VAL A 31 16.21 49.60 3.01
CA VAL A 31 16.06 49.09 1.65
C VAL A 31 15.37 50.09 0.69
N LYS A 32 14.43 50.89 1.19
CA LYS A 32 13.78 51.95 0.42
C LYS A 32 14.76 53.09 0.10
N SER A 33 15.64 53.40 1.04
CA SER A 33 16.63 54.48 0.91
C SER A 33 17.83 54.06 0.05
N ASP A 34 18.23 52.79 0.14
CA ASP A 34 19.28 52.18 -0.67
C ASP A 34 18.84 50.77 -1.12
N ARG A 35 18.42 50.66 -2.39
CA ARG A 35 17.95 49.41 -2.97
C ARG A 35 19.08 48.39 -3.17
N SER A 36 20.34 48.83 -3.14
CA SER A 36 21.54 48.00 -3.31
C SER A 36 22.13 47.48 -1.99
N ASN A 37 21.53 47.83 -0.84
CA ASN A 37 22.00 47.40 0.47
C ASN A 37 21.75 45.90 0.71
N VAL A 38 22.71 45.06 0.32
CA VAL A 38 22.64 43.59 0.45
C VAL A 38 22.47 43.12 1.90
N PRO A 39 23.18 43.68 2.91
CA PRO A 39 22.95 43.29 4.31
C PRO A 39 21.51 43.52 4.78
N ALA A 40 20.93 44.69 4.49
CA ALA A 40 19.54 45.00 4.87
C ALA A 40 18.53 44.12 4.13
N LEU A 41 18.80 43.80 2.86
CA LEU A 41 18.01 42.85 2.09
C LEU A 41 18.00 41.45 2.72
N ASN A 42 19.16 40.90 3.04
CA ASN A 42 19.29 39.58 3.62
C ASN A 42 18.61 39.50 5.01
N LEU A 43 18.79 40.52 5.85
CA LEU A 43 18.15 40.55 7.18
C LEU A 43 16.63 40.72 7.09
N LEU A 44 16.13 41.54 6.16
CA LEU A 44 14.70 41.63 5.89
C LEU A 44 14.13 40.30 5.41
N VAL A 45 14.86 39.56 4.56
CA VAL A 45 14.48 38.21 4.13
C VAL A 45 14.37 37.26 5.33
N VAL A 46 15.36 37.25 6.23
CA VAL A 46 15.33 36.42 7.45
C VAL A 46 14.14 36.78 8.35
N VAL A 47 13.83 38.07 8.49
CA VAL A 47 12.65 38.53 9.24
C VAL A 47 11.36 38.01 8.60
N LEU A 48 11.21 38.13 7.28
CA LEU A 48 10.02 37.66 6.57
C LEU A 48 9.88 36.13 6.61
N MET A 49 10.97 35.38 6.50
CA MET A 49 10.98 33.92 6.65
C MET A 49 10.57 33.50 8.05
N SER A 50 11.05 34.19 9.09
CA SER A 50 10.64 33.95 10.49
C SER A 50 9.15 34.23 10.74
N MET A 51 8.51 35.02 9.86
CA MET A 51 7.07 35.29 9.88
C MET A 51 6.30 34.48 8.82
N GLU A 52 6.94 33.47 8.20
CA GLU A 52 6.38 32.62 7.14
C GLU A 52 5.89 33.36 5.88
N ARG A 53 6.37 34.59 5.67
CA ARG A 53 6.00 35.46 4.52
C ARG A 53 6.95 35.24 3.34
N PHE A 54 7.05 33.99 2.89
CA PHE A 54 7.99 33.57 1.83
C PHE A 54 7.75 34.26 0.49
N ALA A 55 6.49 34.49 0.10
CA ALA A 55 6.15 35.15 -1.17
C ALA A 55 6.65 36.59 -1.24
N GLU A 56 6.66 37.31 -0.10
CA GLU A 56 7.23 38.65 -0.01
C GLU A 56 8.76 38.64 0.05
N ALA A 57 9.35 37.58 0.62
CA ALA A 57 10.80 37.43 0.72
C ALA A 57 11.44 37.12 -0.65
N GLU A 58 10.75 36.38 -1.52
CA GLU A 58 11.26 35.95 -2.83
C GLU A 58 11.87 37.08 -3.69
N PRO A 59 11.16 38.18 -4.00
CA PRO A 59 11.74 39.25 -4.82
C PRO A 59 12.92 39.96 -4.14
N LEU A 60 12.98 39.94 -2.80
CA LEU A 60 14.06 40.56 -2.03
C LEU A 60 15.33 39.70 -2.07
N ILE A 61 15.21 38.39 -1.91
CA ILE A 61 16.35 37.47 -1.99
C ILE A 61 16.85 37.30 -3.42
N ALA A 62 15.96 37.31 -4.42
CA ALA A 62 16.35 37.34 -5.83
C ALA A 62 17.19 38.58 -6.15
N ARG A 63 16.81 39.75 -5.59
CA ARG A 63 17.60 40.95 -5.73
C ARG A 63 18.93 40.86 -4.98
N ALA A 64 18.93 40.38 -3.74
CA ALA A 64 20.15 40.25 -2.94
C ALA A 64 21.20 39.36 -3.64
N THR A 65 20.77 38.21 -4.17
CA THR A 65 21.65 37.31 -4.94
C THR A 65 22.11 37.96 -6.24
N SER A 66 21.25 38.69 -6.98
CA SER A 66 21.68 39.42 -8.19
C SER A 66 22.77 40.48 -7.91
N LEU A 67 22.73 41.13 -6.75
CA LEU A 67 23.70 42.14 -6.33
C LEU A 67 24.99 41.55 -5.76
N ASN A 68 24.92 40.35 -5.19
CA ASN A 68 26.07 39.64 -4.63
C ASN A 68 26.01 38.13 -4.93
N GLN A 69 26.75 37.72 -5.95
CA GLN A 69 26.86 36.33 -6.39
C GLN A 69 27.87 35.49 -5.57
N GLN A 70 28.49 36.07 -4.53
CA GLN A 70 29.52 35.41 -3.72
C GLN A 70 29.03 35.06 -2.30
N SER A 71 27.72 35.14 -2.03
CA SER A 71 27.13 34.79 -0.74
C SER A 71 26.41 33.45 -0.79
N ASP A 72 27.04 32.42 -0.21
CA ASP A 72 26.44 31.10 0.02
C ASP A 72 25.14 31.21 0.84
N VAL A 73 25.15 32.02 1.90
CA VAL A 73 23.97 32.23 2.77
C VAL A 73 22.78 32.82 2.02
N SER A 74 22.99 33.78 1.11
CA SER A 74 21.89 34.34 0.29
C SER A 74 21.29 33.29 -0.64
N PHE A 75 22.11 32.47 -1.29
CA PHE A 75 21.62 31.38 -2.13
C PHE A 75 20.93 30.28 -1.32
N TYR A 76 21.45 29.94 -0.14
CA TYR A 76 20.82 29.00 0.78
C TYR A 76 19.41 29.46 1.19
N ASN A 77 19.27 30.71 1.63
CA ASN A 77 17.96 31.28 1.99
C ASN A 77 17.02 31.34 0.79
N TYR A 78 17.55 31.62 -0.42
CA TYR A 78 16.73 31.56 -1.63
C TYR A 78 16.25 30.13 -1.89
N GLY A 79 17.11 29.12 -1.73
CA GLY A 79 16.72 27.72 -1.82
C GLY A 79 15.59 27.35 -0.87
N LEU A 80 15.66 27.79 0.40
CA LEU A 80 14.59 27.58 1.38
C LEU A 80 13.28 28.25 0.95
N ILE A 81 13.33 29.51 0.52
CA ILE A 81 12.15 30.25 0.05
C ILE A 81 11.52 29.54 -1.16
N SER A 82 12.33 29.18 -2.16
CA SER A 82 11.85 28.45 -3.34
C SER A 82 11.19 27.12 -2.97
N LYS A 83 11.77 26.38 -2.00
CA LYS A 83 11.16 25.14 -1.49
C LYS A 83 9.78 25.41 -0.86
N HIS A 84 9.68 26.38 0.06
CA HIS A 84 8.41 26.72 0.71
C HIS A 84 7.34 27.25 -0.26
N LEU A 85 7.76 27.85 -1.37
CA LEU A 85 6.86 28.32 -2.43
C LEU A 85 6.50 27.24 -3.46
N GLY A 86 6.89 25.99 -3.25
CA GLY A 86 6.61 24.89 -4.19
C GLY A 86 7.36 25.01 -5.51
N LYS A 87 8.57 25.59 -5.51
CA LYS A 87 9.45 25.75 -6.68
C LYS A 87 10.70 24.87 -6.53
N PRO A 88 10.58 23.53 -6.58
CA PRO A 88 11.67 22.62 -6.24
C PRO A 88 12.88 22.70 -7.18
N GLN A 89 12.69 22.91 -8.49
CA GLN A 89 13.82 23.08 -9.43
C GLN A 89 14.65 24.33 -9.09
N GLN A 90 13.98 25.45 -8.79
CA GLN A 90 14.66 26.68 -8.37
C GLN A 90 15.37 26.50 -7.01
N ALA A 91 14.78 25.73 -6.10
CA ALA A 91 15.41 25.38 -4.84
C ALA A 91 16.70 24.58 -5.07
N LEU A 92 16.69 23.58 -5.96
CA LEU A 92 17.89 22.81 -6.32
C LEU A 92 19.00 23.68 -6.91
N GLU A 93 18.65 24.58 -7.83
CA GLU A 93 19.61 25.52 -8.44
C GLU A 93 20.28 26.39 -7.38
N ASN A 94 19.47 26.98 -6.49
CA ASN A 94 19.96 27.88 -5.45
C ASN A 94 20.80 27.15 -4.40
N PHE A 95 20.36 25.98 -3.91
CA PHE A 95 21.19 25.18 -3.01
C PHE A 95 22.49 24.73 -3.66
N SER A 96 22.47 24.39 -4.95
CA SER A 96 23.68 24.00 -5.68
C SER A 96 24.67 25.16 -5.83
N LYS A 97 24.18 26.39 -6.06
CA LYS A 97 25.01 27.60 -6.03
C LYS A 97 25.60 27.86 -4.64
N ALA A 98 24.80 27.70 -3.58
CA ALA A 98 25.28 27.84 -2.21
C ALA A 98 26.41 26.83 -1.90
N LEU A 99 26.25 25.57 -2.31
CA LEU A 99 27.27 24.52 -2.13
C LEU A 99 28.52 24.70 -2.99
N ALA A 100 28.39 25.29 -4.19
CA ALA A 100 29.52 25.63 -5.03
C ALA A 100 30.41 26.72 -4.38
N LEU A 101 29.80 27.66 -3.65
CA LEU A 101 30.51 28.68 -2.89
C LEU A 101 31.06 28.14 -1.56
N ASN A 102 30.28 27.30 -0.86
CA ASN A 102 30.66 26.71 0.42
C ASN A 102 30.18 25.26 0.57
N PRO A 103 31.04 24.27 0.28
CA PRO A 103 30.65 22.85 0.32
C PRO A 103 30.69 22.24 1.74
N ARG A 104 31.01 23.03 2.78
CA ARG A 104 31.20 22.56 4.17
C ARG A 104 29.98 22.81 5.08
N THR A 105 28.83 23.16 4.52
CA THR A 105 27.58 23.46 5.25
C THR A 105 26.64 22.25 5.25
N ALA A 106 26.60 21.50 6.36
CA ALA A 106 25.79 20.28 6.47
C ALA A 106 24.29 20.55 6.22
N GLU A 107 23.78 21.69 6.67
CA GLU A 107 22.39 22.14 6.54
C GLU A 107 22.00 22.35 5.07
N THR A 108 22.93 22.83 4.23
CA THR A 108 22.64 23.06 2.81
C THR A 108 22.54 21.73 2.06
N TRP A 109 23.43 20.77 2.36
CA TRP A 109 23.34 19.41 1.84
C TRP A 109 22.04 18.72 2.28
N ASN A 110 21.70 18.75 3.58
CA ASN A 110 20.45 18.18 4.10
C ASN A 110 19.23 18.79 3.39
N ASN A 111 19.14 20.12 3.31
CA ASN A 111 17.99 20.78 2.70
C ASN A 111 17.87 20.49 1.19
N ARG A 112 18.98 20.45 0.44
CA ARG A 112 18.92 20.03 -0.97
C ARG A 112 18.51 18.56 -1.11
N GLY A 113 18.99 17.69 -0.24
CA GLY A 113 18.54 16.30 -0.13
C GLY A 113 17.03 16.18 0.09
N THR A 114 16.43 17.03 0.93
CA THR A 114 14.97 17.05 1.10
C THR A 114 14.23 17.48 -0.17
N VAL A 115 14.78 18.40 -0.98
CA VAL A 115 14.19 18.77 -2.26
C VAL A 115 14.30 17.62 -3.28
N TYR A 116 15.42 16.89 -3.28
CA TYR A 116 15.52 15.66 -4.08
C TYR A 116 14.50 14.60 -3.66
N ASN A 117 14.20 14.47 -2.36
CA ASN A 117 13.10 13.61 -1.89
C ASN A 117 11.73 14.09 -2.41
N ASP A 118 11.45 15.39 -2.35
CA ASP A 118 10.19 15.97 -2.85
C ASP A 118 10.01 15.75 -4.36
N LEU A 119 11.12 15.58 -5.09
CA LEU A 119 11.17 15.24 -6.52
C LEU A 119 11.31 13.73 -6.79
N GLU A 120 11.26 12.90 -5.75
CA GLU A 120 11.42 11.44 -5.80
C GLU A 120 12.77 10.97 -6.41
N GLN A 121 13.77 11.85 -6.40
CA GLN A 121 15.14 11.55 -6.81
C GLN A 121 15.96 10.98 -5.64
N TYR A 122 15.48 9.87 -5.08
CA TYR A 122 15.94 9.32 -3.80
C TYR A 122 17.43 8.98 -3.77
N GLY A 123 18.02 8.54 -4.89
CA GLY A 123 19.47 8.27 -4.96
C GLY A 123 20.32 9.53 -4.73
N LEU A 124 19.92 10.65 -5.32
CA LEU A 124 20.58 11.95 -5.12
C LEU A 124 20.33 12.48 -3.70
N ALA A 125 19.12 12.27 -3.17
CA ALA A 125 18.81 12.64 -1.79
C ALA A 125 19.71 11.90 -0.78
N VAL A 126 19.88 10.58 -0.91
CA VAL A 126 20.79 9.80 -0.04
C VAL A 126 22.22 10.32 -0.13
N ALA A 127 22.74 10.60 -1.33
CA ALA A 127 24.09 11.14 -1.50
C ALA A 127 24.27 12.49 -0.79
N ASP A 128 23.27 13.37 -0.86
CA ASP A 128 23.27 14.66 -0.17
C ASP A 128 23.21 14.47 1.37
N PHE A 129 22.37 13.57 1.88
CA PHE A 129 22.34 13.27 3.31
C PHE A 129 23.63 12.63 3.80
N ASP A 130 24.24 11.73 3.03
CA ASP A 130 25.56 11.17 3.32
C ASP A 130 26.62 12.26 3.48
N ARG A 131 26.57 13.28 2.61
CA ARG A 131 27.47 14.42 2.73
C ARG A 131 27.19 15.27 3.97
N ALA A 132 25.92 15.49 4.30
CA ALA A 132 25.53 16.21 5.50
C ALA A 132 26.02 15.52 6.79
N VAL A 133 25.82 14.20 6.91
CA VAL A 133 26.25 13.45 8.11
C VAL A 133 27.76 13.26 8.18
N ALA A 134 28.46 13.25 7.04
CA ALA A 134 29.93 13.24 7.02
C ALA A 134 30.53 14.56 7.54
N LEU A 135 29.85 15.69 7.30
CA LEU A 135 30.26 17.00 7.81
C LEU A 135 29.86 17.19 9.28
N ASN A 136 28.69 16.70 9.67
CA ASN A 136 28.20 16.73 11.04
C ASN A 136 27.59 15.39 11.44
N GLY A 137 28.39 14.52 12.07
CA GLY A 137 27.95 13.18 12.50
C GLY A 137 26.83 13.20 13.54
N ALA A 138 26.65 14.30 14.28
CA ALA A 138 25.60 14.49 15.28
C ALA A 138 24.33 15.15 14.71
N TYR A 139 24.19 15.26 13.38
CA TYR A 139 23.01 15.87 12.77
C TYR A 139 21.83 14.87 12.68
N ALA A 140 21.04 14.78 13.76
CA ALA A 140 19.94 13.82 13.89
C ALA A 140 18.92 13.88 12.73
N GLU A 141 18.57 15.10 12.28
CA GLU A 141 17.62 15.32 11.20
C GLU A 141 18.11 14.74 9.86
N ALA A 142 19.39 14.94 9.53
CA ALA A 142 19.97 14.39 8.30
C ALA A 142 20.01 12.85 8.32
N HIS A 143 20.30 12.23 9.47
CA HIS A 143 20.18 10.77 9.63
C HIS A 143 18.73 10.30 9.48
N ALA A 144 17.76 11.04 10.03
CA ALA A 144 16.35 10.68 9.95
C ALA A 144 15.83 10.78 8.50
N ASN A 145 16.20 11.85 7.80
CA ASN A 145 15.86 12.05 6.39
C ASN A 145 16.50 10.97 5.51
N LYS A 146 17.78 10.64 5.73
CA LYS A 146 18.46 9.51 5.08
C LYS A 146 17.72 8.20 5.31
N ALA A 147 17.37 7.90 6.56
CA ALA A 147 16.69 6.66 6.92
C ALA A 147 15.32 6.53 6.23
N LYS A 148 14.53 7.62 6.21
CA LYS A 148 13.25 7.68 5.49
C LYS A 148 13.44 7.43 4.00
N THR A 149 14.42 8.06 3.35
CA THR A 149 14.70 7.86 1.93
C THR A 149 15.16 6.45 1.61
N LEU A 150 15.97 5.84 2.48
CA LEU A 150 16.39 4.44 2.33
C LEU A 150 15.21 3.47 2.40
N LEU A 151 14.20 3.73 3.23
CA LEU A 151 12.96 2.95 3.20
C LEU A 151 12.20 3.09 1.88
N LEU A 152 12.11 4.31 1.33
CA LEU A 152 11.48 4.53 0.02
C LEU A 152 12.20 3.79 -1.11
N LEU A 153 13.51 3.56 -0.97
CA LEU A 153 14.33 2.74 -1.87
C LEU A 153 14.28 1.23 -1.55
N GLY A 154 13.48 0.78 -0.58
CA GLY A 154 13.42 -0.61 -0.16
C GLY A 154 14.66 -1.12 0.61
N ARG A 155 15.57 -0.22 0.98
CA ARG A 155 16.82 -0.54 1.69
C ARG A 155 16.61 -0.54 3.21
N ALA A 156 15.72 -1.40 3.69
CA ALA A 156 15.27 -1.41 5.09
C ALA A 156 16.39 -1.64 6.12
N ALA A 157 17.39 -2.47 5.82
CA ALA A 157 18.53 -2.69 6.71
C ALA A 157 19.39 -1.43 6.88
N ASP A 158 19.66 -0.72 5.79
CA ASP A 158 20.41 0.54 5.83
C ASP A 158 19.62 1.64 6.53
N ALA A 159 18.30 1.69 6.30
CA ALA A 159 17.40 2.61 6.99
C ALA A 159 17.40 2.38 8.50
N LEU A 160 17.38 1.13 8.95
CA LEU A 160 17.44 0.78 10.36
C LEU A 160 18.72 1.32 11.01
N ALA A 161 19.88 1.12 10.38
CA ALA A 161 21.15 1.65 10.89
C ALA A 161 21.14 3.19 11.00
N ALA A 162 20.53 3.88 10.03
CA ALA A 162 20.38 5.33 10.07
C ALA A 162 19.42 5.80 11.18
N TYR A 163 18.27 5.12 11.38
CA TYR A 163 17.37 5.43 12.50
C TYR A 163 18.00 5.17 13.86
N GLU A 164 18.82 4.13 14.01
CA GLU A 164 19.57 3.88 15.24
C GLU A 164 20.53 5.04 15.56
N ARG A 165 21.17 5.63 14.55
CA ARG A 165 21.97 6.84 14.73
C ARG A 165 21.12 8.05 15.10
N THR A 166 19.98 8.26 14.43
CA THR A 166 19.02 9.31 14.81
C THR A 166 18.61 9.20 16.27
N LEU A 167 18.24 8.00 16.73
CA LEU A 167 17.75 7.76 18.10
C LEU A 167 18.87 7.79 19.15
N ALA A 168 20.11 7.45 18.77
CA ALA A 168 21.27 7.64 19.64
C ALA A 168 21.55 9.14 19.92
N ILE A 169 21.25 10.02 18.96
CA ILE A 169 21.41 11.48 19.10
C ILE A 169 20.18 12.11 19.75
N ASN A 170 18.98 11.73 19.31
CA ASN A 170 17.70 12.25 19.82
C ASN A 170 16.71 11.09 20.09
N PRO A 171 16.72 10.53 21.32
CA PRO A 171 15.88 9.37 21.66
C PRO A 171 14.39 9.69 21.77
N ARG A 172 14.00 10.97 21.80
CA ARG A 172 12.60 11.41 21.97
C ARG A 172 11.90 11.77 20.64
N LEU A 173 12.52 11.48 19.50
CA LEU A 173 11.94 11.74 18.18
C LEU A 173 10.96 10.61 17.80
N ALA A 174 9.66 10.84 18.02
CA ALA A 174 8.61 9.85 17.80
C ALA A 174 8.56 9.35 16.34
N GLU A 175 8.77 10.25 15.37
CA GLU A 175 8.80 9.93 13.94
C GLU A 175 9.94 8.97 13.58
N ALA A 176 11.09 9.05 14.27
CA ALA A 176 12.19 8.12 14.07
C ALA A 176 11.89 6.72 14.65
N TRP A 177 11.15 6.64 15.76
CA TRP A 177 10.64 5.37 16.28
C TRP A 177 9.62 4.72 15.34
N LEU A 178 8.69 5.50 14.77
CA LEU A 178 7.79 5.03 13.71
C LEU A 178 8.58 4.50 12.51
N GLY A 179 9.55 5.27 12.02
CA GLY A 179 10.41 4.87 10.90
C GLY A 179 11.20 3.59 11.18
N ARG A 180 11.73 3.45 12.40
CA ARG A 180 12.39 2.22 12.87
C ARG A 180 11.44 1.03 12.90
N GLY A 181 10.20 1.22 13.38
CA GLY A 181 9.16 0.19 13.37
C GLY A 181 8.84 -0.29 11.95
N ASN A 182 8.69 0.65 11.00
CA ASN A 182 8.48 0.32 9.59
C ASN A 182 9.66 -0.45 8.99
N ALA A 183 10.90 -0.08 9.32
CA ALA A 183 12.09 -0.79 8.87
C ALA A 183 12.13 -2.23 9.40
N PHE A 184 11.84 -2.43 10.68
CA PHE A 184 11.73 -3.78 11.26
C PHE A 184 10.61 -4.60 10.62
N TYR A 185 9.45 -3.98 10.41
CA TYR A 185 8.32 -4.64 9.76
C TYR A 185 8.68 -5.11 8.34
N ASP A 186 9.37 -4.28 7.56
CA ASP A 186 9.84 -4.63 6.21
C ASP A 186 10.88 -5.76 6.19
N LEU A 187 11.65 -5.90 7.26
CA LEU A 187 12.61 -6.98 7.47
C LEU A 187 11.97 -8.26 8.06
N GLY A 188 10.66 -8.25 8.34
CA GLY A 188 9.96 -9.38 8.98
C GLY A 188 10.23 -9.53 10.48
N ARG A 189 10.84 -8.53 11.11
CA ARG A 189 11.20 -8.47 12.54
C ARG A 189 10.07 -7.85 13.36
N TYR A 190 8.95 -8.57 13.45
CA TYR A 190 7.69 -8.00 13.95
C TYR A 190 7.70 -7.68 15.45
N ASP A 191 8.44 -8.44 16.26
CA ASP A 191 8.57 -8.17 17.70
C ASP A 191 9.23 -6.81 17.95
N GLU A 192 10.32 -6.52 17.26
CA GLU A 192 11.00 -5.23 17.35
C GLU A 192 10.19 -4.10 16.71
N ALA A 193 9.46 -4.38 15.63
CA ALA A 193 8.52 -3.43 15.03
C ALA A 193 7.44 -3.00 16.04
N PHE A 194 6.82 -3.97 16.71
CA PHE A 194 5.81 -3.74 17.73
C PHE A 194 6.35 -2.86 18.87
N SER A 195 7.54 -3.21 19.40
CA SER A 195 8.20 -2.42 20.45
C SER A 195 8.49 -0.98 20.00
N ALA A 196 8.96 -0.78 18.76
CA ALA A 196 9.24 0.55 18.23
C ALA A 196 7.96 1.39 18.06
N TYR A 197 6.85 0.78 17.63
CA TYR A 197 5.57 1.48 17.55
C TYR A 197 5.02 1.85 18.93
N ASP A 198 5.17 0.99 19.95
CA ASP A 198 4.84 1.33 21.34
C ASP A 198 5.64 2.54 21.85
N GLN A 199 6.94 2.61 21.54
CA GLN A 199 7.76 3.78 21.87
C GLN A 199 7.32 5.04 21.12
N ALA A 200 6.94 4.93 19.85
CA ALA A 200 6.42 6.07 19.09
C ALA A 200 5.13 6.63 19.72
N LEU A 201 4.18 5.75 20.08
CA LEU A 201 2.91 6.15 20.72
C LEU A 201 3.07 6.63 22.16
N SER A 202 4.07 6.14 22.91
CA SER A 202 4.33 6.64 24.27
C SER A 202 4.87 8.08 24.26
N LEU A 203 5.63 8.45 23.21
CA LEU A 203 6.13 9.80 23.00
C LEU A 203 5.08 10.73 22.39
N LYS A 204 4.28 10.22 21.45
CA LYS A 204 3.23 10.96 20.75
C LYS A 204 2.02 10.06 20.45
N PRO A 205 1.00 10.05 21.33
CA PRO A 205 -0.16 9.15 21.22
C PRO A 205 -1.03 9.35 19.97
N ASP A 206 -0.98 10.51 19.35
CA ASP A 206 -1.74 10.88 18.15
C ASP A 206 -0.89 10.85 16.87
N LEU A 207 0.26 10.17 16.89
CA LEU A 207 1.10 10.04 15.71
C LEU A 207 0.39 9.21 14.63
N GLU A 208 0.23 9.85 13.48
CA GLU A 208 -0.58 9.38 12.37
C GLU A 208 -0.10 8.04 11.78
N GLY A 209 -1.05 7.15 11.44
CA GLY A 209 -0.79 5.82 10.88
C GLY A 209 -0.16 4.80 11.83
N VAL A 210 0.37 5.20 12.99
CA VAL A 210 1.11 4.30 13.90
C VAL A 210 0.21 3.29 14.57
N GLU A 211 -0.99 3.69 15.01
CA GLU A 211 -1.93 2.80 15.69
C GLU A 211 -2.32 1.62 14.79
N GLY A 212 -2.64 1.90 13.51
CA GLY A 212 -2.91 0.86 12.52
C GLY A 212 -1.70 -0.03 12.24
N ALA A 213 -0.50 0.53 12.08
CA ALA A 213 0.73 -0.24 11.86
C ALA A 213 1.06 -1.16 13.05
N ARG A 214 0.89 -0.64 14.27
CA ARG A 214 1.05 -1.39 15.53
C ARG A 214 0.05 -2.53 15.62
N LEU A 215 -1.24 -2.26 15.41
CA LEU A 215 -2.29 -3.27 15.47
C LEU A 215 -2.08 -4.35 14.42
N HIS A 216 -1.77 -3.98 13.18
CA HIS A 216 -1.46 -4.94 12.13
C HIS A 216 -0.25 -5.82 12.49
N THR A 217 0.76 -5.25 13.16
CA THR A 217 1.90 -6.01 13.69
C THR A 217 1.49 -6.97 14.80
N LYS A 218 0.61 -6.56 15.73
CA LYS A 218 0.01 -7.47 16.72
C LYS A 218 -0.68 -8.66 16.07
N MET A 219 -1.45 -8.42 14.99
CA MET A 219 -2.12 -9.50 14.26
C MET A 219 -1.12 -10.46 13.61
N ARG A 220 -0.04 -9.95 13.01
CA ARG A 220 1.05 -10.77 12.44
C ARG A 220 1.72 -11.66 13.48
N LEU A 221 1.85 -11.15 14.71
CA LEU A 221 2.38 -11.87 15.86
C LEU A 221 1.34 -12.77 16.55
N CYS A 222 0.07 -12.75 16.12
CA CYS A 222 -1.05 -13.33 16.85
C CYS A 222 -1.08 -12.90 18.33
N ASN A 223 -0.65 -11.67 18.62
CA ASN A 223 -0.72 -11.07 19.95
C ASN A 223 -2.10 -10.42 20.13
N TRP A 224 -2.95 -11.07 20.91
CA TRP A 224 -4.32 -10.62 21.15
C TRP A 224 -4.53 -9.89 22.49
N ASP A 225 -3.45 -9.64 23.24
CA ASP A 225 -3.53 -8.99 24.55
C ASP A 225 -4.13 -7.58 24.40
N GLY A 226 -5.30 -7.33 24.99
CA GLY A 226 -5.99 -6.04 24.92
C GLY A 226 -6.43 -5.62 23.51
N LEU A 227 -6.53 -6.56 22.56
CA LEU A 227 -6.83 -6.26 21.16
C LEU A 227 -8.17 -5.53 20.98
N ASP A 228 -9.25 -5.96 21.64
CA ASP A 228 -10.57 -5.36 21.47
C ASP A 228 -10.60 -3.88 21.85
N GLY A 229 -9.90 -3.52 22.94
CA GLY A 229 -9.77 -2.13 23.39
C GLY A 229 -8.95 -1.29 22.42
N ASP A 230 -7.87 -1.84 21.86
CA ASP A 230 -7.07 -1.18 20.82
C ASP A 230 -7.90 -0.96 19.54
N VAL A 231 -8.64 -1.98 19.08
CA VAL A 231 -9.49 -1.89 17.89
C VAL A 231 -10.61 -0.87 18.08
N ALA A 232 -11.29 -0.88 19.24
CA ALA A 232 -12.34 0.08 19.53
C ALA A 232 -11.84 1.54 19.49
N ARG A 233 -10.64 1.81 20.03
CA ARG A 233 -10.01 3.14 19.95
C ARG A 233 -9.68 3.53 18.52
N LEU A 234 -9.10 2.61 17.75
CA LEU A 234 -8.80 2.85 16.34
C LEU A 234 -10.09 3.16 15.54
N MET A 235 -11.16 2.38 15.74
CA MET A 235 -12.43 2.60 15.04
C MET A 235 -13.05 3.95 15.41
N ALA A 236 -12.99 4.36 16.68
CA ALA A 236 -13.43 5.69 17.09
C ALA A 236 -12.65 6.81 16.38
N SER A 237 -11.33 6.63 16.21
CA SER A 237 -10.45 7.56 15.48
C SER A 237 -10.78 7.62 13.99
N VAL A 238 -10.99 6.47 13.33
CA VAL A 238 -11.41 6.39 11.93
C VAL A 238 -12.76 7.09 11.72
N ARG A 239 -13.74 6.83 12.59
CA ARG A 239 -15.08 7.46 12.53
C ARG A 239 -15.05 8.96 12.83
N ALA A 240 -14.00 9.45 13.51
CA ALA A 240 -13.72 10.86 13.70
C ALA A 240 -12.95 11.50 12.53
N GLY A 241 -12.70 10.77 11.43
CA GLY A 241 -12.05 11.29 10.22
C GLY A 241 -10.52 11.37 10.29
N LYS A 242 -9.88 10.67 11.24
CA LYS A 242 -8.42 10.68 11.39
C LYS A 242 -7.78 9.53 10.58
N ALA A 243 -6.66 9.81 9.91
CA ALA A 243 -5.85 8.80 9.21
C ALA A 243 -4.93 8.01 10.17
N SER A 244 -5.47 7.49 11.28
CA SER A 244 -4.69 6.73 12.28
C SER A 244 -4.35 5.30 11.85
N CYS A 245 -4.91 4.82 10.73
CA CYS A 245 -4.67 3.49 10.17
C CYS A 245 -4.52 3.55 8.65
N GLY A 246 -3.61 2.76 8.10
CA GLY A 246 -3.56 2.50 6.66
C GLY A 246 -4.74 1.62 6.24
N PRO A 247 -5.42 1.89 5.10
CA PRO A 247 -6.62 1.15 4.70
C PRO A 247 -6.44 -0.37 4.63
N PHE A 248 -5.26 -0.85 4.20
CA PHE A 248 -4.97 -2.28 4.16
C PHE A 248 -5.00 -2.97 5.53
N ALA A 249 -4.47 -2.33 6.57
CA ALA A 249 -4.50 -2.89 7.92
C ALA A 249 -5.94 -2.98 8.46
N LEU A 250 -6.80 -2.04 8.06
CA LEU A 250 -8.19 -1.98 8.50
C LEU A 250 -9.04 -3.16 7.97
N LEU A 251 -8.67 -3.74 6.82
CA LEU A 251 -9.38 -4.87 6.20
C LEU A 251 -9.55 -6.07 7.15
N SER A 252 -8.57 -6.29 8.04
CA SER A 252 -8.61 -7.37 9.01
C SER A 252 -9.18 -6.96 10.37
N LEU A 253 -9.40 -5.66 10.62
CA LEU A 253 -9.76 -5.11 11.92
C LEU A 253 -11.22 -4.64 12.03
N SER A 254 -11.86 -4.36 10.90
CA SER A 254 -13.25 -3.86 10.85
C SER A 254 -14.11 -4.70 9.92
N ASP A 255 -15.30 -5.05 10.40
CA ASP A 255 -16.40 -5.64 9.67
C ASP A 255 -17.43 -4.60 9.20
N ALA A 256 -17.09 -3.31 9.18
CA ALA A 256 -17.98 -2.27 8.67
C ALA A 256 -17.42 -1.68 7.36
N ALA A 257 -18.14 -1.90 6.24
CA ALA A 257 -17.75 -1.34 4.94
C ALA A 257 -17.68 0.21 4.96
N GLU A 258 -18.49 0.87 5.79
CA GLU A 258 -18.43 2.32 5.96
C GLU A 258 -17.13 2.78 6.66
N ASP A 259 -16.63 2.03 7.63
CA ASP A 259 -15.34 2.34 8.27
C ASP A 259 -14.19 2.25 7.25
N HIS A 260 -14.27 1.31 6.31
CA HIS A 260 -13.28 1.16 5.23
C HIS A 260 -13.30 2.38 4.30
N ARG A 261 -14.49 2.87 3.93
CA ARG A 261 -14.64 4.10 3.14
C ARG A 261 -14.05 5.32 3.84
N ARG A 262 -14.44 5.56 5.09
CA ARG A 262 -13.97 6.70 5.89
C ARG A 262 -12.45 6.70 6.05
N CYS A 263 -11.88 5.53 6.32
CA CYS A 263 -10.44 5.36 6.42
C CYS A 263 -9.72 5.67 5.10
N ALA A 264 -10.22 5.13 3.99
CA ALA A 264 -9.64 5.36 2.66
C ALA A 264 -9.72 6.85 2.26
N GLU A 265 -10.87 7.50 2.45
CA GLU A 265 -11.07 8.93 2.15
C GLU A 265 -10.13 9.83 2.99
N ALA A 266 -10.01 9.57 4.30
CA ALA A 266 -9.10 10.31 5.17
C ALA A 266 -7.64 10.09 4.76
N TRP A 267 -7.26 8.85 4.45
CA TRP A 267 -5.91 8.49 4.03
C TRP A 267 -5.52 9.17 2.72
N VAL A 268 -6.38 9.13 1.70
CA VAL A 268 -6.14 9.75 0.39
C VAL A 268 -6.11 11.26 0.49
N THR A 269 -7.06 11.88 1.18
CA THR A 269 -7.11 13.35 1.34
C THR A 269 -5.81 13.89 1.92
N GLN A 270 -5.21 13.15 2.87
CA GLN A 270 -4.02 13.60 3.56
C GLN A 270 -2.70 13.27 2.83
N ARG A 271 -2.63 12.14 2.12
CA ARG A 271 -1.36 11.66 1.52
C ARG A 271 -1.30 11.71 0.01
N HIS A 272 -2.45 11.61 -0.65
CA HIS A 272 -2.57 11.45 -2.10
C HIS A 272 -3.69 12.35 -2.65
N PRO A 273 -3.69 13.67 -2.37
CA PRO A 273 -4.77 14.55 -2.79
C PRO A 273 -4.85 14.61 -4.33
N ALA A 274 -6.07 14.72 -4.85
CA ALA A 274 -6.31 14.86 -6.29
C ALA A 274 -5.57 16.07 -6.86
N ALA A 275 -4.98 15.92 -8.04
CA ALA A 275 -4.38 17.05 -8.75
C ALA A 275 -5.48 18.07 -9.15
N PRO A 276 -5.20 19.38 -9.09
CA PRO A 276 -6.19 20.40 -9.45
C PRO A 276 -6.69 20.32 -10.89
N LYS A 277 -5.88 19.75 -11.79
CA LYS A 277 -6.20 19.54 -13.20
C LYS A 277 -5.74 18.15 -13.62
N PRO A 278 -6.55 17.42 -14.42
CA PRO A 278 -6.11 16.16 -14.99
C PRO A 278 -4.95 16.37 -15.96
N LEU A 279 -4.08 15.37 -16.05
CA LEU A 279 -2.98 15.33 -17.02
C LEU A 279 -3.45 14.88 -18.42
N TRP A 280 -4.50 14.05 -18.50
CA TRP A 280 -5.07 13.62 -19.77
C TRP A 280 -5.67 14.81 -20.56
N ARG A 281 -5.63 14.74 -21.89
CA ARG A 281 -6.08 15.83 -22.78
C ARG A 281 -7.56 15.69 -23.15
N ALA A 282 -8.33 16.77 -22.97
CA ALA A 282 -9.79 16.79 -23.04
C ALA A 282 -10.46 16.36 -24.38
N ALA A 283 -9.73 16.28 -25.50
CA ALA A 283 -10.35 15.95 -26.79
C ALA A 283 -10.56 14.43 -26.91
N PRO A 284 -11.80 13.92 -27.00
CA PRO A 284 -12.04 12.50 -27.24
C PRO A 284 -11.38 12.10 -28.55
N ARG A 285 -10.47 11.12 -28.51
CA ARG A 285 -9.85 10.56 -29.71
C ARG A 285 -10.42 9.17 -29.93
N ALA A 286 -10.91 8.92 -31.14
CA ALA A 286 -11.31 7.59 -31.56
C ALA A 286 -10.04 6.83 -31.93
N HIS A 287 -9.55 6.00 -31.02
CA HIS A 287 -8.56 4.97 -31.32
C HIS A 287 -9.26 3.76 -31.96
N ASP A 288 -8.59 3.11 -32.91
CA ASP A 288 -9.08 1.88 -33.55
C ASP A 288 -9.23 0.73 -32.53
N ARG A 289 -8.39 0.74 -31.49
CA ARG A 289 -8.40 -0.20 -30.35
C ARG A 289 -8.46 0.58 -29.04
N ILE A 290 -9.10 0.01 -28.02
CA ILE A 290 -9.08 0.56 -26.65
C ILE A 290 -7.68 0.35 -26.07
N ARG A 291 -7.03 1.45 -25.66
CA ARG A 291 -5.72 1.40 -24.99
C ARG A 291 -5.90 1.18 -23.49
N LEU A 292 -5.44 0.03 -23.03
CA LEU A 292 -5.62 -0.43 -21.66
C LEU A 292 -4.28 -0.46 -20.93
N GLY A 293 -4.13 0.40 -19.93
CA GLY A 293 -2.93 0.48 -19.10
C GLY A 293 -3.12 -0.25 -17.77
N TYR A 294 -2.20 -1.12 -17.41
CA TYR A 294 -2.15 -1.78 -16.10
C TYR A 294 -0.93 -1.31 -15.32
N VAL A 295 -1.14 -0.77 -14.12
CA VAL A 295 -0.06 -0.33 -13.22
C VAL A 295 0.07 -1.31 -12.07
N SER A 296 1.27 -1.82 -11.83
CA SER A 296 1.50 -2.78 -10.75
C SER A 296 2.92 -2.79 -10.19
N THR A 297 3.04 -2.94 -8.86
CA THR A 297 4.27 -3.37 -8.18
C THR A 297 4.55 -4.87 -8.32
N ASP A 298 3.57 -5.63 -8.81
CA ASP A 298 3.49 -7.07 -8.63
C ASP A 298 3.68 -7.84 -9.93
N PHE A 299 4.19 -7.20 -10.98
CA PHE A 299 4.66 -7.88 -12.18
C PHE A 299 5.96 -8.64 -11.91
N ARG A 300 5.92 -9.64 -11.01
CA ARG A 300 7.01 -10.43 -10.44
C ARG A 300 6.43 -11.70 -9.78
N ARG A 301 7.20 -12.53 -9.07
CA ARG A 301 6.68 -13.65 -8.26
C ARG A 301 5.81 -13.13 -7.11
N HIS A 302 4.54 -12.90 -7.41
CA HIS A 302 3.54 -12.37 -6.50
C HIS A 302 2.16 -12.95 -6.81
N ALA A 303 1.28 -12.98 -5.80
CA ALA A 303 -0.07 -13.52 -5.90
C ALA A 303 -0.85 -12.92 -7.09
N THR A 304 -0.81 -11.59 -7.26
CA THR A 304 -1.45 -10.87 -8.38
C THR A 304 -1.01 -11.42 -9.74
N ALA A 305 0.30 -11.55 -9.97
CA ALA A 305 0.84 -12.09 -11.22
C ALA A 305 0.38 -13.53 -11.47
N HIS A 306 0.38 -14.37 -10.43
CA HIS A 306 -0.08 -15.76 -10.52
C HIS A 306 -1.57 -15.88 -10.84
N LEU A 307 -2.39 -14.87 -10.55
CA LEU A 307 -3.81 -14.86 -10.93
C LEU A 307 -4.03 -14.38 -12.37
N ILE A 308 -3.35 -13.31 -12.77
CA ILE A 308 -3.75 -12.52 -13.96
C ILE A 308 -2.90 -12.75 -15.21
N ALA A 309 -1.77 -13.48 -15.12
CA ALA A 309 -0.85 -13.62 -16.27
C ALA A 309 -1.52 -14.14 -17.54
N GLU A 310 -2.38 -15.16 -17.42
CA GLU A 310 -3.11 -15.70 -18.57
C GLU A 310 -4.19 -14.74 -19.10
N LEU A 311 -4.82 -13.92 -18.25
CA LEU A 311 -5.77 -12.91 -18.71
C LEU A 311 -5.13 -11.96 -19.72
N PHE A 312 -3.92 -11.47 -19.42
CA PHE A 312 -3.22 -10.59 -20.35
C PHE A 312 -2.95 -11.28 -21.69
N GLU A 313 -2.58 -12.55 -21.69
CA GLU A 313 -2.35 -13.33 -22.92
C GLU A 313 -3.62 -13.53 -23.75
N LEU A 314 -4.80 -13.51 -23.12
CA LEU A 314 -6.08 -13.84 -23.75
C LEU A 314 -6.89 -12.63 -24.22
N HIS A 315 -6.50 -11.41 -23.82
CA HIS A 315 -7.18 -10.20 -24.28
C HIS A 315 -7.22 -10.12 -25.82
N ASP A 316 -8.38 -9.77 -26.39
CA ASP A 316 -8.59 -9.65 -27.84
C ASP A 316 -7.79 -8.48 -28.42
N ARG A 317 -6.63 -8.78 -29.01
CA ARG A 317 -5.72 -7.78 -29.60
C ARG A 317 -6.29 -7.07 -30.83
N THR A 318 -7.41 -7.53 -31.38
CA THR A 318 -8.12 -6.81 -32.44
C THR A 318 -8.93 -5.64 -31.90
N ARG A 319 -9.27 -5.66 -30.60
CA ARG A 319 -10.08 -4.65 -29.90
C ARG A 319 -9.28 -3.86 -28.86
N PHE A 320 -8.25 -4.47 -28.27
CA PHE A 320 -7.47 -3.90 -27.18
C PHE A 320 -5.98 -3.81 -27.53
N GLU A 321 -5.34 -2.74 -27.07
CA GLU A 321 -3.89 -2.56 -27.06
C GLU A 321 -3.43 -2.45 -25.60
N LEU A 322 -2.52 -3.32 -25.17
CA LEU A 322 -2.15 -3.44 -23.75
C LEU A 322 -0.84 -2.73 -23.42
N PHE A 323 -0.86 -1.98 -22.33
CA PHE A 323 0.28 -1.29 -21.75
C PHE A 323 0.51 -1.75 -20.31
N GLY A 324 1.72 -2.22 -20.01
CA GLY A 324 2.13 -2.61 -18.66
C GLY A 324 3.08 -1.58 -18.05
N TYR A 325 2.75 -1.02 -16.89
CA TYR A 325 3.59 -0.09 -16.14
C TYR A 325 4.04 -0.74 -14.83
N SER A 326 5.26 -1.26 -14.82
CA SER A 326 5.83 -1.90 -13.65
C SER A 326 6.46 -0.89 -12.71
N ILE A 327 5.87 -0.72 -11.53
CA ILE A 327 6.33 0.25 -10.53
C ILE A 327 7.00 -0.40 -9.31
N GLY A 328 7.16 -1.71 -9.32
CA GLY A 328 7.86 -2.49 -8.31
C GLY A 328 9.13 -3.14 -8.85
N PRO A 329 9.87 -3.87 -8.00
CA PRO A 329 11.17 -4.40 -8.35
C PRO A 329 11.10 -5.48 -9.43
N ASP A 330 12.10 -5.49 -10.30
CA ASP A 330 12.35 -6.60 -11.20
C ASP A 330 13.05 -7.74 -10.45
N ASP A 331 12.38 -8.89 -10.32
CA ASP A 331 12.91 -10.06 -9.62
C ASP A 331 13.57 -11.08 -10.57
N GLY A 332 13.65 -10.77 -11.87
CA GLY A 332 14.23 -11.66 -12.89
C GLY A 332 13.49 -12.99 -13.07
N SER A 333 12.25 -13.11 -12.59
CA SER A 333 11.53 -14.37 -12.58
C SER A 333 10.96 -14.77 -13.94
N ASP A 334 10.64 -16.06 -14.09
CA ASP A 334 9.98 -16.57 -15.31
C ASP A 334 8.60 -15.93 -15.52
N ILE A 335 7.87 -15.65 -14.44
CA ILE A 335 6.57 -14.98 -14.53
C ILE A 335 6.71 -13.51 -14.93
N ARG A 336 7.75 -12.81 -14.47
CA ARG A 336 8.11 -11.47 -14.97
C ARG A 336 8.31 -11.51 -16.49
N ALA A 337 9.13 -12.44 -16.97
CA ALA A 337 9.39 -12.59 -18.40
C ALA A 337 8.12 -12.93 -19.20
N ARG A 338 7.22 -13.76 -18.65
CA ARG A 338 5.92 -14.08 -19.26
C ARG A 338 5.02 -12.85 -19.34
N LEU A 339 4.92 -12.08 -18.25
CA LEU A 339 4.13 -10.85 -18.20
C LEU A 339 4.63 -9.82 -19.21
N ILE A 340 5.94 -9.57 -19.29
CA ILE A 340 6.49 -8.61 -20.28
C ILE A 340 6.05 -8.98 -21.71
N LYS A 341 6.06 -10.27 -22.05
CA LYS A 341 5.66 -10.76 -23.39
C LYS A 341 4.17 -10.65 -23.68
N SER A 342 3.33 -10.55 -22.65
CA SER A 342 1.88 -10.45 -22.85
C SER A 342 1.41 -9.02 -23.12
N PHE A 343 2.23 -7.99 -22.92
CA PHE A 343 1.87 -6.61 -23.26
C PHE A 343 2.37 -6.20 -24.66
N ASP A 344 1.61 -5.36 -25.35
CA ASP A 344 2.07 -4.72 -26.59
C ASP A 344 3.17 -3.69 -26.28
N ASN A 345 3.06 -3.01 -25.14
CA ASN A 345 4.04 -2.06 -24.63
C ASN A 345 4.28 -2.30 -23.13
N PHE A 346 5.55 -2.39 -22.72
CA PHE A 346 5.90 -2.59 -21.31
C PHE A 346 6.95 -1.58 -20.85
N ALA A 347 6.69 -0.89 -19.74
CA ALA A 347 7.57 0.11 -19.16
C ALA A 347 7.99 -0.29 -17.74
N ALA A 348 9.30 -0.38 -17.52
CA ALA A 348 9.88 -0.44 -16.18
C ALA A 348 9.97 0.99 -15.59
N CYS A 349 9.22 1.21 -14.52
CA CYS A 349 8.97 2.52 -13.91
C CYS A 349 9.42 2.62 -12.45
N GLU A 350 10.04 1.57 -11.87
CA GLU A 350 10.47 1.52 -10.47
C GLU A 350 11.24 2.77 -10.03
N ALA A 351 12.28 3.16 -10.78
CA ALA A 351 13.13 4.31 -10.46
C ALA A 351 12.63 5.65 -11.01
N ARG A 352 11.49 5.68 -11.72
CA ARG A 352 10.95 6.90 -12.32
C ARG A 352 10.03 7.61 -11.32
N PRO A 353 10.09 8.95 -11.16
CA PRO A 353 9.14 9.70 -10.35
C PRO A 353 7.68 9.55 -10.81
N ASP A 354 6.72 9.67 -9.88
CA ASP A 354 5.28 9.51 -10.12
C ASP A 354 4.81 10.39 -11.28
N ALA A 355 5.26 11.66 -11.30
CA ALA A 355 4.91 12.63 -12.32
C ALA A 355 5.47 12.32 -13.72
N GLU A 356 6.55 11.54 -13.82
CA GLU A 356 7.08 11.08 -15.11
C GLU A 356 6.31 9.87 -15.61
N VAL A 357 5.96 8.94 -14.71
CA VAL A 357 5.13 7.77 -15.06
C VAL A 357 3.75 8.21 -15.52
N ALA A 358 3.10 9.12 -14.79
CA ALA A 358 1.80 9.68 -15.18
C ALA A 358 1.87 10.37 -16.56
N ARG A 359 2.96 11.10 -16.85
CA ARG A 359 3.14 11.74 -18.16
C ARG A 359 3.32 10.75 -19.28
N ALA A 360 4.10 9.70 -19.07
CA ALA A 360 4.23 8.62 -20.05
C ALA A 360 2.88 7.94 -20.34
N ILE A 361 2.03 7.76 -19.32
CA ILE A 361 0.67 7.24 -19.48
C ILE A 361 -0.20 8.20 -20.31
N ALA A 362 -0.17 9.50 -20.00
CA ALA A 362 -0.95 10.50 -20.73
C ALA A 362 -0.46 10.68 -22.18
N ASP A 363 0.85 10.64 -22.42
CA ASP A 363 1.46 10.73 -23.75
C ASP A 363 1.17 9.47 -24.60
N ALA A 364 0.98 8.31 -23.96
CA ALA A 364 0.52 7.09 -24.61
C ALA A 364 -0.99 7.08 -24.90
N GLU A 365 -1.72 8.10 -24.43
CA GLU A 365 -3.17 8.26 -24.63
C GLU A 365 -3.96 7.02 -24.15
N ILE A 366 -3.64 6.54 -22.95
CA ILE A 366 -4.36 5.41 -22.33
C ILE A 366 -5.83 5.78 -22.12
N ASP A 367 -6.76 4.96 -22.63
CA ASP A 367 -8.20 5.14 -22.45
C ASP A 367 -8.65 4.74 -21.04
N ILE A 368 -8.19 3.57 -20.58
CA ILE A 368 -8.49 3.01 -19.27
C ILE A 368 -7.18 2.69 -18.56
N LEU A 369 -6.98 3.28 -17.37
CA LEU A 369 -5.86 2.96 -16.49
C LEU A 369 -6.33 2.16 -15.28
N VAL A 370 -5.79 0.95 -15.12
CA VAL A 370 -6.15 0.01 -14.08
C VAL A 370 -5.07 -0.02 -12.99
N ASP A 371 -5.47 0.29 -11.76
CA ASP A 371 -4.69 0.10 -10.54
C ASP A 371 -4.81 -1.36 -10.06
N LEU A 372 -3.73 -2.13 -10.22
CA LEU A 372 -3.66 -3.51 -9.72
C LEU A 372 -3.22 -3.60 -8.25
N ASN A 373 -2.96 -2.47 -7.58
CA ASN A 373 -2.36 -2.44 -6.24
C ASN A 373 -3.29 -1.91 -5.15
N GLY A 374 -3.91 -0.75 -5.36
CA GLY A 374 -4.62 0.01 -4.32
C GLY A 374 -3.72 0.39 -3.14
N PHE A 375 -4.09 0.07 -1.89
CA PHE A 375 -3.29 0.41 -0.69
C PHE A 375 -2.31 -0.70 -0.24
N THR A 376 -1.78 -1.48 -1.19
CA THR A 376 -0.79 -2.53 -0.91
C THR A 376 0.65 -1.98 -0.85
N LYS A 377 1.60 -2.82 -0.42
CA LYS A 377 3.00 -2.41 -0.23
C LYS A 377 3.63 -1.94 -1.55
N GLY A 378 4.18 -0.72 -1.54
CA GLY A 378 4.86 -0.12 -2.69
C GLY A 378 3.92 0.55 -3.70
N ALA A 379 2.60 0.56 -3.45
CA ALA A 379 1.65 1.23 -4.32
C ALA A 379 1.93 2.74 -4.44
N ARG A 380 1.63 3.30 -5.61
CA ARG A 380 1.95 4.69 -5.97
C ARG A 380 0.70 5.44 -6.44
N SER A 381 -0.23 5.66 -5.51
CA SER A 381 -1.54 6.26 -5.77
C SER A 381 -1.46 7.67 -6.36
N ASN A 382 -0.35 8.39 -6.17
CA ASN A 382 -0.15 9.71 -6.77
C ASN A 382 -0.10 9.68 -8.31
N ILE A 383 0.32 8.57 -8.93
CA ILE A 383 0.25 8.41 -10.39
C ILE A 383 -1.20 8.60 -10.85
N PHE A 384 -2.14 7.99 -10.14
CA PHE A 384 -3.58 8.10 -10.42
C PHE A 384 -4.16 9.43 -9.97
N ALA A 385 -3.65 10.05 -8.90
CA ALA A 385 -4.08 11.37 -8.43
C ALA A 385 -3.82 12.48 -9.47
N LEU A 386 -2.78 12.31 -10.30
CA LEU A 386 -2.49 13.17 -11.45
C LEU A 386 -3.46 12.99 -12.63
N ARG A 387 -4.33 11.96 -12.55
CA ARG A 387 -5.35 11.61 -13.55
C ARG A 387 -4.80 11.61 -14.98
N PRO A 388 -3.85 10.72 -15.33
CA PRO A 388 -3.27 10.63 -16.67
C PRO A 388 -4.13 9.88 -17.71
N ALA A 389 -5.22 9.23 -17.30
CA ALA A 389 -6.22 8.64 -18.18
C ALA A 389 -7.63 9.17 -17.86
N PRO A 390 -8.57 9.20 -18.83
CA PRO A 390 -9.93 9.67 -18.60
C PRO A 390 -10.77 8.71 -17.74
N ILE A 391 -10.49 7.41 -17.81
CA ILE A 391 -11.12 6.37 -16.98
C ILE A 391 -10.04 5.70 -16.13
N GLN A 392 -10.23 5.68 -14.81
CA GLN A 392 -9.34 4.99 -13.88
C GLN A 392 -10.09 3.96 -13.03
N VAL A 393 -9.51 2.77 -12.87
CA VAL A 393 -10.19 1.60 -12.31
C VAL A 393 -9.36 0.99 -11.19
N ASN A 394 -9.95 0.78 -10.02
CA ASN A 394 -9.41 -0.08 -8.98
C ASN A 394 -9.76 -1.54 -9.32
N TYR A 395 -8.75 -2.35 -9.62
CA TYR A 395 -8.94 -3.77 -9.85
C TYR A 395 -7.67 -4.58 -9.58
N LEU A 396 -7.63 -5.16 -8.38
CA LEU A 396 -7.63 -6.59 -8.10
C LEU A 396 -6.87 -6.77 -6.77
N GLY A 397 -5.68 -6.18 -6.69
CA GLY A 397 -4.79 -6.36 -5.53
C GLY A 397 -5.30 -5.77 -4.22
N TYR A 398 -6.24 -4.82 -4.26
CA TYR A 398 -6.85 -4.24 -3.07
C TYR A 398 -8.35 -4.53 -2.97
N PRO A 399 -8.79 -5.31 -1.97
CA PRO A 399 -10.17 -5.75 -1.82
C PRO A 399 -11.02 -4.72 -1.05
N GLY A 400 -11.10 -3.50 -1.54
CA GLY A 400 -11.85 -2.41 -0.91
C GLY A 400 -11.85 -1.12 -1.71
N THR A 401 -12.63 -0.14 -1.25
CA THR A 401 -12.70 1.22 -1.82
C THR A 401 -11.36 1.97 -1.69
N MET A 402 -10.98 2.66 -2.75
CA MET A 402 -9.85 3.60 -2.75
C MET A 402 -10.20 4.91 -2.03
N GLY A 403 -11.48 5.23 -1.81
CA GLY A 403 -11.88 6.50 -1.20
C GLY A 403 -11.38 7.74 -1.97
N ALA A 404 -10.98 7.54 -3.23
CA ALA A 404 -10.26 8.53 -4.04
C ALA A 404 -11.19 9.08 -5.12
N PRO A 405 -11.36 10.41 -5.23
CA PRO A 405 -12.26 11.02 -6.21
C PRO A 405 -11.75 10.92 -7.66
N TYR A 406 -10.53 10.42 -7.84
CA TYR A 406 -9.88 10.21 -9.14
C TYR A 406 -9.90 8.74 -9.60
N ILE A 407 -10.47 7.81 -8.83
CA ILE A 407 -10.72 6.44 -9.28
C ILE A 407 -12.21 6.32 -9.59
N ASP A 408 -12.54 6.05 -10.85
CA ASP A 408 -13.91 6.12 -11.34
C ASP A 408 -14.70 4.82 -11.05
N TYR A 409 -14.02 3.67 -11.14
CA TYR A 409 -14.66 2.36 -11.05
C TYR A 409 -13.91 1.40 -10.12
N ILE A 410 -14.66 0.48 -9.49
CA ILE A 410 -14.13 -0.71 -8.82
C ILE A 410 -14.75 -1.95 -9.47
N ILE A 411 -13.91 -2.91 -9.86
CA ILE A 411 -14.36 -4.17 -10.46
C ILE A 411 -14.50 -5.24 -9.37
N GLY A 412 -15.68 -5.85 -9.30
CA GLY A 412 -16.04 -6.97 -8.44
C GLY A 412 -17.08 -7.87 -9.12
N ASP A 413 -17.79 -8.65 -8.32
CA ASP A 413 -18.97 -9.42 -8.74
C ASP A 413 -20.13 -9.13 -7.78
N ALA A 414 -21.30 -9.71 -8.05
CA ALA A 414 -22.50 -9.47 -7.23
C ALA A 414 -22.36 -9.97 -5.78
N THR A 415 -21.42 -10.86 -5.48
CA THR A 415 -21.16 -11.36 -4.13
C THR A 415 -20.25 -10.43 -3.36
N VAL A 416 -19.12 -9.98 -3.93
CA VAL A 416 -18.19 -9.07 -3.23
C VAL A 416 -18.65 -7.61 -3.24
N LEU A 417 -19.39 -7.20 -4.27
CA LEU A 417 -19.97 -5.86 -4.45
C LEU A 417 -21.50 -5.94 -4.61
N PRO A 418 -22.24 -6.32 -3.55
CA PRO A 418 -23.70 -6.31 -3.61
C PRO A 418 -24.21 -4.87 -3.75
N GLU A 419 -25.35 -4.71 -4.43
CA GLU A 419 -25.92 -3.38 -4.72
C GLU A 419 -26.23 -2.56 -3.47
N LEU A 420 -26.63 -3.25 -2.39
CA LEU A 420 -26.94 -2.66 -1.09
C LEU A 420 -25.75 -1.89 -0.49
N ASP A 421 -24.52 -2.27 -0.85
CA ASP A 421 -23.31 -1.66 -0.30
C ASP A 421 -22.74 -0.56 -1.20
N ALA A 422 -23.40 -0.19 -2.31
CA ALA A 422 -22.89 0.80 -3.25
C ALA A 422 -22.51 2.15 -2.59
N ALA A 423 -23.22 2.55 -1.55
CA ALA A 423 -22.92 3.76 -0.77
C ALA A 423 -21.61 3.66 0.04
N CYS A 424 -21.04 2.47 0.26
CA CYS A 424 -19.78 2.26 0.95
C CYS A 424 -18.55 2.35 0.01
N TYR A 425 -18.76 2.55 -1.28
CA TYR A 425 -17.67 2.70 -2.26
C TYR A 425 -17.67 4.12 -2.82
N ALA A 426 -16.49 4.71 -2.99
CA ALA A 426 -16.36 6.00 -3.65
C ALA A 426 -16.48 5.85 -5.17
N GLU A 427 -16.01 4.71 -5.67
CA GLU A 427 -16.05 4.30 -7.06
C GLU A 427 -17.44 3.80 -7.47
N LYS A 428 -17.69 3.82 -8.78
CA LYS A 428 -18.85 3.13 -9.36
C LYS A 428 -18.57 1.63 -9.47
N LEU A 429 -19.52 0.84 -8.95
CA LEU A 429 -19.44 -0.61 -8.97
C LEU A 429 -19.53 -1.16 -10.39
N VAL A 430 -18.60 -2.05 -10.74
CA VAL A 430 -18.65 -2.86 -11.96
C VAL A 430 -18.71 -4.32 -11.56
N ARG A 431 -19.85 -4.96 -11.85
CA ARG A 431 -20.15 -6.34 -11.45
C ARG A 431 -19.95 -7.26 -12.65
N LEU A 432 -18.93 -8.11 -12.58
CA LEU A 432 -18.70 -9.20 -13.54
C LEU A 432 -19.61 -10.40 -13.22
N PRO A 433 -19.95 -11.23 -14.23
CA PRO A 433 -20.65 -12.48 -14.00
C PRO A 433 -19.77 -13.48 -13.25
N HIS A 434 -20.40 -14.33 -12.44
CA HIS A 434 -19.78 -15.43 -11.69
C HIS A 434 -18.73 -15.02 -10.63
N SER A 435 -17.59 -14.47 -11.02
CA SER A 435 -16.53 -14.04 -10.11
C SER A 435 -15.74 -12.85 -10.67
N TYR A 436 -15.22 -12.01 -9.79
CA TYR A 436 -14.30 -10.92 -10.14
C TYR A 436 -12.83 -11.37 -10.31
N GLN A 437 -12.47 -12.53 -9.75
CA GLN A 437 -11.09 -12.97 -9.68
C GLN A 437 -10.72 -13.81 -10.92
N PRO A 438 -9.65 -13.45 -11.65
CA PRO A 438 -9.13 -14.28 -12.72
C PRO A 438 -8.27 -15.38 -12.13
N ASN A 439 -8.20 -16.53 -12.81
CA ASN A 439 -7.30 -17.61 -12.43
C ASN A 439 -6.49 -18.06 -13.64
N ASP A 440 -5.17 -18.17 -13.47
CA ASP A 440 -4.26 -18.69 -14.49
C ASP A 440 -4.26 -20.22 -14.46
N ARG A 441 -4.82 -20.84 -15.49
CA ARG A 441 -4.89 -22.31 -15.62
C ARG A 441 -3.54 -22.92 -15.97
N LYS A 442 -2.58 -22.12 -16.45
CA LYS A 442 -1.26 -22.60 -16.86
C LYS A 442 -0.28 -22.69 -15.68
N ARG A 443 -0.75 -22.45 -14.44
CA ARG A 443 0.08 -22.57 -13.24
C ARG A 443 0.57 -24.00 -13.06
N PRO A 444 1.90 -24.21 -12.99
CA PRO A 444 2.45 -25.54 -12.78
C PRO A 444 2.07 -26.06 -11.38
N VAL A 445 1.71 -27.34 -11.31
CA VAL A 445 1.61 -28.11 -10.07
C VAL A 445 2.61 -29.25 -10.21
N THR A 446 3.52 -29.40 -9.24
CA THR A 446 4.50 -30.49 -9.33
C THR A 446 3.81 -31.85 -9.20
N ASP A 447 4.33 -32.83 -9.93
CA ASP A 447 3.93 -34.25 -9.82
C ASP A 447 4.74 -34.99 -8.77
N ARG A 448 5.67 -34.32 -8.08
CA ARG A 448 6.42 -34.90 -6.96
C ARG A 448 5.42 -35.42 -5.91
N PRO A 449 5.48 -36.71 -5.55
CA PRO A 449 4.62 -37.25 -4.50
C PRO A 449 5.14 -36.75 -3.16
N PHE A 450 4.40 -35.86 -2.52
CA PHE A 450 4.62 -35.49 -1.13
C PHE A 450 3.89 -36.45 -0.19
N THR A 451 4.45 -36.64 1.00
CA THR A 451 3.84 -37.40 2.09
C THR A 451 3.47 -36.50 3.27
N ARG A 452 2.49 -36.91 4.09
CA ARG A 452 2.11 -36.17 5.31
C ARG A 452 3.30 -36.01 6.27
N ARG A 453 4.10 -37.06 6.44
CA ARG A 453 5.28 -37.08 7.31
C ARG A 453 6.36 -36.06 6.93
N GLU A 454 6.52 -35.71 5.65
CA GLU A 454 7.45 -34.65 5.21
C GLU A 454 7.11 -33.26 5.79
N PHE A 455 5.87 -33.08 6.26
CA PHE A 455 5.35 -31.82 6.80
C PHE A 455 4.92 -31.93 8.26
N ASP A 456 5.44 -32.92 8.98
CA ASP A 456 5.10 -33.19 10.38
C ASP A 456 3.59 -33.42 10.62
N LEU A 457 2.87 -33.85 9.58
CA LEU A 457 1.47 -34.23 9.65
C LEU A 457 1.35 -35.71 10.05
N PRO A 458 0.31 -36.09 10.78
CA PRO A 458 0.06 -37.49 11.10
C PRO A 458 -0.29 -38.29 9.85
N ASP A 459 0.14 -39.56 9.79
CA ASP A 459 -0.19 -40.45 8.67
C ASP A 459 -1.70 -40.71 8.59
N ASP A 460 -2.34 -40.85 9.76
CA ASP A 460 -3.79 -41.06 9.93
C ASP A 460 -4.49 -39.82 10.53
N GLY A 461 -5.81 -39.76 10.40
CA GLY A 461 -6.64 -38.68 10.94
C GLY A 461 -6.89 -37.53 9.96
N PHE A 462 -7.68 -36.56 10.39
CA PHE A 462 -8.17 -35.48 9.54
C PHE A 462 -7.25 -34.25 9.60
N VAL A 463 -6.84 -33.74 8.44
CA VAL A 463 -5.96 -32.56 8.33
C VAL A 463 -6.80 -31.36 7.89
N PHE A 464 -7.19 -30.52 8.85
CA PHE A 464 -7.64 -29.17 8.53
C PHE A 464 -6.42 -28.32 8.14
N CYS A 465 -6.61 -27.33 7.26
CA CYS A 465 -5.56 -26.35 6.98
C CYS A 465 -6.09 -24.93 6.83
N CYS A 466 -5.20 -23.97 7.01
CA CYS A 466 -5.43 -22.59 6.61
C CYS A 466 -4.07 -21.98 6.25
N PHE A 467 -3.85 -21.74 4.95
CA PHE A 467 -2.60 -21.13 4.45
C PHE A 467 -2.70 -19.62 4.25
N ASN A 468 -3.61 -18.98 4.97
CA ASN A 468 -3.67 -17.54 5.04
C ASN A 468 -2.53 -16.98 5.90
N ASN A 469 -2.18 -15.73 5.63
CA ASN A 469 -1.30 -14.96 6.49
C ASN A 469 -1.89 -14.80 7.90
N SER A 470 -1.04 -14.78 8.93
CA SER A 470 -1.42 -14.76 10.34
C SER A 470 -2.23 -13.53 10.74
N HIS A 471 -2.06 -12.41 10.04
CA HIS A 471 -2.86 -11.21 10.27
C HIS A 471 -4.34 -11.36 9.90
N LYS A 472 -4.75 -12.45 9.26
CA LYS A 472 -6.16 -12.79 9.04
C LYS A 472 -6.75 -13.67 10.17
N ILE A 473 -5.92 -14.15 11.09
CA ILE A 473 -6.32 -15.03 12.18
C ILE A 473 -6.65 -14.18 13.42
N LEU A 474 -7.94 -13.93 13.61
CA LEU A 474 -8.47 -13.22 14.78
C LEU A 474 -8.93 -14.17 15.90
N PRO A 475 -9.07 -13.68 17.15
CA PRO A 475 -9.49 -14.49 18.29
C PRO A 475 -10.74 -15.35 18.03
N GLU A 476 -11.79 -14.77 17.45
CA GLU A 476 -13.06 -15.46 17.20
C GLU A 476 -12.95 -16.56 16.12
N THR A 477 -12.21 -16.27 15.04
CA THR A 477 -11.93 -17.26 13.99
C THR A 477 -11.14 -18.43 14.59
N PHE A 478 -10.10 -18.14 15.37
CA PHE A 478 -9.30 -19.18 16.01
C PHE A 478 -10.07 -19.98 17.06
N ALA A 479 -10.96 -19.32 17.83
CA ALA A 479 -11.83 -20.01 18.78
C ALA A 479 -12.75 -21.01 18.07
N SER A 480 -13.30 -20.64 16.92
CA SER A 480 -14.11 -21.54 16.08
C SER A 480 -13.30 -22.75 15.62
N TRP A 481 -12.06 -22.54 15.16
CA TRP A 481 -11.16 -23.64 14.81
C TRP A 481 -10.83 -24.56 15.99
N MET A 482 -10.67 -24.01 17.20
CA MET A 482 -10.42 -24.85 18.38
C MET A 482 -11.65 -25.69 18.75
N ARG A 483 -12.88 -25.16 18.60
CA ARG A 483 -14.11 -25.93 18.77
C ARG A 483 -14.20 -27.07 17.74
N ILE A 484 -13.87 -26.80 16.48
CA ILE A 484 -13.81 -27.83 15.42
C ILE A 484 -12.78 -28.91 15.77
N LEU A 485 -11.56 -28.54 16.16
CA LEU A 485 -10.54 -29.51 16.58
C LEU A 485 -11.02 -30.32 17.79
N GLY A 486 -11.63 -29.69 18.79
CA GLY A 486 -12.17 -30.37 19.95
C GLY A 486 -13.29 -31.38 19.62
N ALA A 487 -14.05 -31.12 18.56
CA ALA A 487 -15.12 -32.00 18.11
C ALA A 487 -14.65 -33.16 17.22
N VAL A 488 -13.47 -33.07 16.61
CA VAL A 488 -12.90 -34.07 15.69
C VAL A 488 -11.60 -34.63 16.27
N ASP A 489 -11.71 -35.71 17.03
CA ASP A 489 -10.56 -36.36 17.67
C ASP A 489 -9.51 -36.84 16.65
N GLY A 490 -8.23 -36.72 17.01
CA GLY A 490 -7.11 -37.10 16.16
C GLY A 490 -6.83 -36.14 14.98
N SER A 491 -7.66 -35.12 14.75
CA SER A 491 -7.41 -34.14 13.69
C SER A 491 -6.32 -33.13 14.06
N VAL A 492 -5.68 -32.55 13.04
CA VAL A 492 -4.71 -31.45 13.19
C VAL A 492 -5.14 -30.25 12.37
N LEU A 493 -4.63 -29.07 12.75
CA LEU A 493 -4.77 -27.83 11.96
C LEU A 493 -3.40 -27.41 11.46
N TRP A 494 -3.26 -27.36 10.14
CA TRP A 494 -2.03 -27.01 9.45
C TRP A 494 -2.03 -25.54 8.99
N LEU A 495 -1.20 -24.72 9.62
CA LEU A 495 -1.13 -23.26 9.42
C LEU A 495 0.19 -22.85 8.74
N VAL A 496 0.27 -21.67 8.14
CA VAL A 496 1.55 -21.14 7.65
C VAL A 496 2.43 -20.68 8.81
N ALA A 497 3.70 -21.09 8.78
CA ALA A 497 4.75 -20.62 9.70
C ALA A 497 5.23 -19.21 9.30
N GLU A 498 4.54 -18.16 9.74
CA GLU A 498 4.97 -16.79 9.43
C GLU A 498 6.18 -16.33 10.25
N ASN A 499 6.14 -16.52 11.56
CA ASN A 499 7.18 -16.13 12.51
C ASN A 499 7.06 -16.97 13.79
N GLN A 500 8.16 -17.07 14.55
CA GLN A 500 8.23 -17.93 15.73
C GLN A 500 7.32 -17.46 16.88
N THR A 501 7.16 -16.15 17.04
CA THR A 501 6.30 -15.58 18.08
C THR A 501 4.83 -15.92 17.84
N ALA A 502 4.33 -15.79 16.60
CA ALA A 502 2.99 -16.22 16.23
C ALA A 502 2.77 -17.72 16.48
N ILE A 503 3.75 -18.57 16.14
CA ILE A 503 3.67 -20.01 16.44
C ILE A 503 3.49 -20.25 17.94
N GLY A 504 4.31 -19.59 18.77
CA GLY A 504 4.24 -19.68 20.22
C GLY A 504 2.90 -19.18 20.77
N ASN A 505 2.42 -18.03 20.30
CA ASN A 505 1.15 -17.44 20.73
C ASN A 505 -0.04 -18.33 20.34
N LEU A 506 -0.12 -18.81 19.10
CA LEU A 506 -1.19 -19.70 18.67
C LEU A 506 -1.21 -21.02 19.46
N ARG A 507 -0.03 -21.59 19.78
CA ARG A 507 0.07 -22.77 20.64
C ARG A 507 -0.41 -22.52 22.07
N LYS A 508 -0.05 -21.37 22.66
CA LYS A 508 -0.53 -20.94 23.97
C LYS A 508 -2.06 -20.78 23.96
N GLU A 509 -2.60 -20.13 22.93
CA GLU A 509 -4.03 -19.88 22.76
C GLU A 509 -4.84 -21.18 22.54
N ALA A 510 -4.27 -22.17 21.85
CA ALA A 510 -4.85 -23.51 21.74
C ALA A 510 -4.94 -24.20 23.11
N GLY A 511 -3.84 -24.19 23.87
CA GLY A 511 -3.80 -24.76 25.22
C GLY A 511 -4.80 -24.10 26.17
N ALA A 512 -4.94 -22.78 26.11
CA ALA A 512 -5.92 -22.02 26.88
C ALA A 512 -7.39 -22.40 26.55
N ARG A 513 -7.64 -22.94 25.34
CA ARG A 513 -8.95 -23.44 24.89
C ARG A 513 -9.09 -24.96 25.04
N GLY A 514 -8.19 -25.62 25.77
CA GLY A 514 -8.25 -27.05 26.04
C GLY A 514 -7.81 -27.94 24.87
N ILE A 515 -7.20 -27.39 23.83
CA ILE A 515 -6.67 -28.15 22.70
C ILE A 515 -5.18 -28.38 22.89
N ASN A 516 -4.73 -29.63 22.75
CA ASN A 516 -3.30 -29.96 22.80
C ASN A 516 -2.54 -29.12 21.75
N PRO A 517 -1.57 -28.27 22.16
CA PRO A 517 -0.84 -27.41 21.23
C PRO A 517 -0.10 -28.16 20.11
N ALA A 518 0.21 -29.45 20.28
CA ALA A 518 0.80 -30.29 19.25
C ALA A 518 -0.14 -30.57 18.05
N ARG A 519 -1.46 -30.32 18.21
CA ARG A 519 -2.42 -30.42 17.11
C ARG A 519 -2.34 -29.25 16.12
N LEU A 520 -1.55 -28.21 16.45
CA LEU A 520 -1.19 -27.16 15.51
C LEU A 520 0.15 -27.49 14.85
N VAL A 521 0.08 -27.78 13.55
CA VAL A 521 1.23 -28.04 12.69
C VAL A 521 1.49 -26.81 11.83
N PHE A 522 2.76 -26.51 11.54
CA PHE A 522 3.12 -25.26 10.85
C PHE A 522 3.92 -25.55 9.57
N ALA A 523 3.38 -25.10 8.43
CA ALA A 523 3.95 -25.26 7.10
C ALA A 523 5.05 -24.22 6.83
N GLY A 524 6.22 -24.67 6.41
CA GLY A 524 7.27 -23.81 5.87
C GLY A 524 6.93 -23.19 4.50
N ARG A 525 7.81 -22.33 3.99
CA ARG A 525 7.72 -21.80 2.62
C ARG A 525 8.20 -22.83 1.61
N LEU A 526 7.52 -22.91 0.47
CA LEU A 526 7.88 -23.75 -0.67
C LEU A 526 7.84 -22.92 -1.97
N ASP A 527 8.41 -23.45 -3.04
CA ASP A 527 8.16 -22.94 -4.39
C ASP A 527 6.64 -22.96 -4.71
N PRO A 528 6.08 -22.02 -5.49
CA PRO A 528 4.66 -22.00 -5.81
C PRO A 528 4.09 -23.31 -6.37
N ALA A 529 4.83 -24.05 -7.20
CA ALA A 529 4.34 -25.31 -7.76
C ALA A 529 4.26 -26.43 -6.70
N GLU A 530 5.23 -26.46 -5.79
CA GLU A 530 5.24 -27.36 -4.63
C GLU A 530 4.17 -26.96 -3.60
N HIS A 531 3.95 -25.65 -3.42
CA HIS A 531 2.88 -25.12 -2.58
C HIS A 531 1.51 -25.58 -3.06
N LEU A 532 1.22 -25.52 -4.37
CA LEU A 532 -0.04 -26.05 -4.91
C LEU A 532 -0.15 -27.56 -4.68
N ALA A 533 0.92 -28.32 -4.89
CA ALA A 533 0.90 -29.77 -4.69
C ALA A 533 0.64 -30.17 -3.23
N ARG A 534 1.20 -29.44 -2.25
CA ARG A 534 1.03 -29.77 -0.82
C ARG A 534 -0.41 -29.67 -0.33
N HIS A 535 -1.26 -28.87 -0.99
CA HIS A 535 -2.69 -28.77 -0.63
C HIS A 535 -3.40 -30.13 -0.70
N ARG A 536 -2.92 -31.04 -1.55
CA ARG A 536 -3.45 -32.42 -1.69
C ARG A 536 -3.31 -33.25 -0.40
N LEU A 537 -2.44 -32.85 0.52
CA LEU A 537 -2.24 -33.52 1.80
C LEU A 537 -3.26 -33.15 2.87
N ALA A 538 -3.96 -32.02 2.67
CA ALA A 538 -5.01 -31.57 3.56
C ALA A 538 -6.37 -32.17 3.18
N ASP A 539 -7.26 -32.26 4.15
CA ASP A 539 -8.61 -32.80 3.99
C ASP A 539 -9.65 -31.69 3.75
N LEU A 540 -9.57 -30.61 4.52
CA LEU A 540 -10.48 -29.46 4.43
C LEU A 540 -9.75 -28.16 4.77
N PHE A 541 -9.99 -27.11 3.98
CA PHE A 541 -9.49 -25.77 4.30
C PHE A 541 -10.52 -25.00 5.14
N LEU A 542 -10.07 -24.39 6.24
CA LEU A 542 -10.88 -23.54 7.10
C LEU A 542 -10.54 -22.06 6.84
N ASP A 543 -11.51 -21.32 6.33
CA ASP A 543 -11.32 -19.91 6.00
C ASP A 543 -11.33 -18.97 7.22
N THR A 544 -10.95 -17.71 7.00
CA THR A 544 -10.84 -16.64 8.00
C THR A 544 -11.90 -15.55 7.80
N LEU A 545 -12.30 -14.86 8.87
CA LEU A 545 -13.17 -13.68 8.85
C LEU A 545 -12.65 -12.66 9.89
N PRO A 546 -12.65 -11.32 9.66
CA PRO A 546 -13.35 -10.53 8.62
C PRO A 546 -12.68 -10.48 7.25
N TYR A 547 -11.48 -11.03 7.11
CA TYR A 547 -10.74 -11.07 5.85
C TYR A 547 -10.60 -12.54 5.41
N ASN A 548 -11.32 -12.94 4.36
CA ASN A 548 -11.26 -14.29 3.78
C ASN A 548 -9.93 -14.61 3.07
N ALA A 549 -9.75 -15.87 2.75
CA ALA A 549 -8.83 -16.37 1.74
C ALA A 549 -9.22 -15.83 0.36
N HIS A 550 -8.22 -15.27 -0.34
CA HIS A 550 -8.38 -14.73 -1.69
C HIS A 550 -7.63 -15.66 -2.65
N THR A 551 -6.40 -15.32 -3.04
CA THR A 551 -5.54 -16.22 -3.83
C THR A 551 -5.36 -17.59 -3.16
N THR A 552 -5.27 -17.64 -1.83
CA THR A 552 -5.19 -18.91 -1.10
C THR A 552 -6.44 -19.78 -1.29
N ALA A 553 -7.62 -19.19 -1.44
CA ALA A 553 -8.85 -19.94 -1.70
C ALA A 553 -8.84 -20.50 -3.12
N SER A 554 -8.47 -19.70 -4.13
CA SER A 554 -8.31 -20.21 -5.50
C SER A 554 -7.23 -21.29 -5.59
N ASP A 555 -6.14 -21.19 -4.83
CA ASP A 555 -5.09 -22.21 -4.77
C ASP A 555 -5.63 -23.54 -4.23
N ALA A 556 -6.37 -23.50 -3.13
CA ALA A 556 -7.03 -24.68 -2.56
C ALA A 556 -8.00 -25.31 -3.58
N LEU A 557 -8.90 -24.52 -4.18
CA LEU A 557 -9.86 -25.01 -5.16
C LEU A 557 -9.18 -25.59 -6.41
N TRP A 558 -8.11 -24.95 -6.89
CA TRP A 558 -7.33 -25.42 -8.04
C TRP A 558 -6.66 -26.77 -7.75
N ALA A 559 -6.14 -26.94 -6.53
CA ALA A 559 -5.56 -28.18 -6.04
C ALA A 559 -6.61 -29.24 -5.63
N ALA A 560 -7.90 -29.00 -5.89
CA ALA A 560 -9.03 -29.86 -5.52
C ALA A 560 -9.21 -30.06 -4.01
N LEU A 561 -8.76 -29.10 -3.19
CA LEU A 561 -9.00 -29.06 -1.76
C LEU A 561 -10.28 -28.25 -1.47
N PRO A 562 -11.35 -28.86 -0.93
CA PRO A 562 -12.53 -28.12 -0.52
C PRO A 562 -12.22 -27.13 0.60
N LEU A 563 -12.90 -25.97 0.59
CA LEU A 563 -12.79 -24.96 1.64
C LEU A 563 -14.17 -24.58 2.16
N VAL A 564 -14.28 -24.44 3.48
CA VAL A 564 -15.48 -23.89 4.13
C VAL A 564 -15.20 -22.44 4.47
N THR A 565 -16.15 -21.55 4.18
CA THR A 565 -16.07 -20.13 4.51
C THR A 565 -17.29 -19.63 5.26
N ARG A 566 -17.13 -18.50 5.94
CA ARG A 566 -18.23 -17.72 6.51
C ARG A 566 -18.28 -16.37 5.80
N THR A 567 -19.45 -15.99 5.31
CA THR A 567 -19.66 -14.72 4.63
C THR A 567 -19.68 -13.56 5.64
N GLY A 568 -18.91 -12.52 5.34
CA GLY A 568 -18.87 -11.26 6.07
C GLY A 568 -19.59 -10.11 5.35
N PRO A 569 -19.61 -8.93 5.98
CA PRO A 569 -20.24 -7.72 5.43
C PRO A 569 -19.34 -6.88 4.51
N THR A 570 -18.03 -7.14 4.44
CA THR A 570 -17.07 -6.36 3.64
C THR A 570 -16.66 -7.10 2.38
N PHE A 571 -16.11 -6.40 1.38
CA PHE A 571 -15.52 -7.05 0.19
C PHE A 571 -14.57 -8.18 0.60
N ALA A 572 -13.59 -7.86 1.46
CA ALA A 572 -12.57 -8.81 1.90
C ALA A 572 -13.16 -10.04 2.61
N GLY A 573 -14.30 -9.89 3.29
CA GLY A 573 -15.04 -10.96 3.97
C GLY A 573 -16.03 -11.72 3.08
N ARG A 574 -16.09 -11.46 1.77
CA ARG A 574 -16.97 -12.15 0.83
C ARG A 574 -16.25 -12.88 -0.31
N VAL A 575 -14.93 -12.73 -0.41
CA VAL A 575 -14.18 -13.27 -1.55
C VAL A 575 -14.30 -14.78 -1.65
N ALA A 576 -14.11 -15.53 -0.57
CA ALA A 576 -14.20 -16.99 -0.63
C ALA A 576 -15.61 -17.46 -1.01
N ALA A 577 -16.65 -16.75 -0.57
CA ALA A 577 -18.03 -17.02 -0.96
C ALA A 577 -18.28 -16.78 -2.47
N SER A 578 -17.67 -15.73 -3.06
CA SER A 578 -17.67 -15.50 -4.51
C SER A 578 -17.03 -16.68 -5.24
N LEU A 579 -15.82 -17.10 -4.83
CA LEU A 579 -15.10 -18.17 -5.51
C LEU A 579 -15.85 -19.52 -5.41
N LEU A 580 -16.39 -19.85 -4.23
CA LEU A 580 -17.19 -21.05 -4.02
C LEU A 580 -18.45 -21.06 -4.89
N THR A 581 -19.12 -19.91 -5.02
CA THR A 581 -20.28 -19.78 -5.91
C THR A 581 -19.87 -20.01 -7.37
N ALA A 582 -18.77 -19.41 -7.81
CA ALA A 582 -18.28 -19.50 -9.18
C ALA A 582 -17.77 -20.89 -9.59
N VAL A 583 -17.29 -21.71 -8.63
CA VAL A 583 -16.95 -23.12 -8.87
C VAL A 583 -18.13 -24.07 -8.60
N GLY A 584 -19.29 -23.54 -8.22
CA GLY A 584 -20.52 -24.31 -8.03
C GLY A 584 -20.59 -25.09 -6.71
N LEU A 585 -19.98 -24.58 -5.64
CA LEU A 585 -20.00 -25.15 -4.28
C LEU A 585 -20.61 -24.19 -3.23
N PRO A 586 -21.81 -23.61 -3.47
CA PRO A 586 -22.43 -22.70 -2.49
C PRO A 586 -22.77 -23.39 -1.16
N GLU A 587 -22.89 -24.72 -1.14
CA GLU A 587 -23.11 -25.51 0.08
C GLU A 587 -21.95 -25.41 1.10
N LEU A 588 -20.79 -24.87 0.70
CA LEU A 588 -19.65 -24.65 1.57
C LEU A 588 -19.59 -23.25 2.20
N ILE A 589 -20.67 -22.46 2.05
CA ILE A 589 -20.76 -21.07 2.53
C ILE A 589 -21.70 -21.01 3.75
N ALA A 590 -21.11 -20.78 4.92
CA ALA A 590 -21.83 -20.54 6.17
C ALA A 590 -22.22 -19.06 6.35
N GLN A 591 -23.32 -18.81 7.07
CA GLN A 591 -23.77 -17.46 7.45
C GLN A 591 -23.40 -17.11 8.90
N THR A 592 -23.34 -18.11 9.77
CA THR A 592 -22.99 -17.94 11.20
C THR A 592 -21.74 -18.72 11.58
N ALA A 593 -21.18 -18.45 12.76
CA ALA A 593 -20.02 -19.20 13.27
C ALA A 593 -20.41 -20.67 13.55
N GLU A 594 -21.60 -20.89 14.08
CA GLU A 594 -22.13 -22.22 14.39
C GLU A 594 -22.30 -23.05 13.11
N GLN A 595 -22.88 -22.46 12.05
CA GLN A 595 -23.00 -23.14 10.76
C GLN A 595 -21.63 -23.49 10.15
N PHE A 596 -20.64 -22.61 10.32
CA PHE A 596 -19.27 -22.84 9.85
C PHE A 596 -18.64 -24.04 10.59
N GLU A 597 -18.79 -24.06 11.91
CA GLU A 597 -18.27 -25.13 12.77
C GLU A 597 -18.95 -26.48 12.50
N ASP A 598 -20.29 -26.50 12.49
CA ASP A 598 -21.09 -27.70 12.23
C ASP A 598 -20.77 -28.29 10.86
N LEU A 599 -20.63 -27.44 9.84
CA LEU A 599 -20.29 -27.86 8.49
C LEU A 599 -18.90 -28.49 8.43
N ALA A 600 -17.90 -27.87 9.06
CA ALA A 600 -16.53 -28.40 9.09
C ALA A 600 -16.47 -29.74 9.84
N VAL A 601 -17.14 -29.85 10.99
CA VAL A 601 -17.22 -31.08 11.78
C VAL A 601 -17.96 -32.18 11.03
N ARG A 602 -19.07 -31.86 10.36
CA ARG A 602 -19.84 -32.80 9.54
C ARG A 602 -18.97 -33.38 8.43
N LEU A 603 -18.32 -32.54 7.63
CA LEU A 603 -17.46 -33.01 6.54
C LEU A 603 -16.28 -33.85 7.04
N ALA A 604 -15.77 -33.57 8.24
CA ALA A 604 -14.72 -34.38 8.85
C ALA A 604 -15.19 -35.74 9.39
N LYS A 605 -16.44 -35.85 9.83
CA LYS A 605 -17.02 -37.07 10.40
C LYS A 605 -17.77 -37.93 9.38
N HIS A 606 -18.06 -37.40 8.19
CA HIS A 606 -18.76 -38.10 7.12
C HIS A 606 -17.91 -38.15 5.84
N PRO A 607 -16.96 -39.10 5.73
CA PRO A 607 -16.04 -39.19 4.59
C PRO A 607 -16.73 -39.28 3.23
N ASP A 608 -17.89 -39.92 3.15
CA ASP A 608 -18.67 -40.03 1.91
C ASP A 608 -19.18 -38.66 1.42
N GLU A 609 -19.60 -37.79 2.36
CA GLU A 609 -20.05 -36.43 2.02
C GLU A 609 -18.87 -35.57 1.54
N LEU A 610 -17.73 -35.67 2.22
CA LEU A 610 -16.51 -34.97 1.79
C LEU A 610 -16.02 -35.48 0.43
N ALA A 611 -16.07 -36.80 0.19
CA ALA A 611 -15.71 -37.41 -1.09
C ALA A 611 -16.64 -36.93 -2.22
N ALA A 612 -17.93 -36.77 -1.95
CA ALA A 612 -18.89 -36.22 -2.91
C ALA A 612 -18.55 -34.74 -3.25
N VAL A 613 -18.22 -33.93 -2.25
CA VAL A 613 -17.77 -32.54 -2.45
C VAL A 613 -16.46 -32.48 -3.25
N ARG A 614 -15.48 -33.33 -2.93
CA ARG A 614 -14.20 -33.43 -3.65
C ARG A 614 -14.42 -33.83 -5.11
N THR A 615 -15.20 -34.86 -5.37
CA THR A 615 -15.54 -35.31 -6.73
C THR A 615 -16.20 -34.19 -7.53
N LYS A 616 -17.12 -33.46 -6.90
CA LYS A 616 -17.78 -32.29 -7.51
C LYS A 616 -16.77 -31.19 -7.83
N LEU A 617 -15.85 -30.87 -6.91
CA LEU A 617 -14.78 -29.88 -7.12
C LEU A 617 -13.80 -30.30 -8.23
N GLU A 618 -13.35 -31.55 -8.25
CA GLU A 618 -12.43 -32.08 -9.25
C GLU A 618 -12.97 -31.97 -10.66
N ARG A 619 -14.27 -32.22 -10.84
CA ARG A 619 -14.97 -31.98 -12.10
C ARG A 619 -15.10 -30.49 -12.39
N ASN A 620 -15.64 -29.74 -11.44
CA ASN A 620 -16.01 -28.34 -11.66
C ASN A 620 -14.79 -27.44 -11.87
N ARG A 621 -13.63 -27.71 -11.26
CA ARG A 621 -12.43 -26.88 -11.46
C ARG A 621 -11.92 -26.85 -12.91
N LEU A 622 -12.37 -27.80 -13.74
CA LEU A 622 -12.02 -27.88 -15.17
C LEU A 622 -13.08 -27.31 -16.10
N SER A 623 -14.29 -27.03 -15.62
CA SER A 623 -15.44 -26.66 -16.45
C SER A 623 -16.25 -25.47 -15.95
N ALA A 624 -16.14 -25.10 -14.68
CA ALA A 624 -16.89 -24.01 -14.07
C ALA A 624 -16.22 -22.66 -14.35
N PRO A 625 -17.00 -21.56 -14.37
CA PRO A 625 -16.50 -20.23 -14.72
C PRO A 625 -15.28 -19.74 -13.93
N LEU A 626 -15.11 -20.16 -12.66
CA LEU A 626 -14.00 -19.70 -11.81
C LEU A 626 -12.62 -19.89 -12.45
N PHE A 627 -12.42 -21.00 -13.18
CA PHE A 627 -11.16 -21.32 -13.85
C PHE A 627 -11.26 -21.23 -15.37
N ASP A 628 -12.34 -20.67 -15.94
CA ASP A 628 -12.40 -20.37 -17.38
C ASP A 628 -11.89 -18.95 -17.65
N THR A 629 -10.56 -18.82 -17.74
CA THR A 629 -9.90 -17.53 -17.97
C THR A 629 -10.29 -16.89 -19.31
N ALA A 630 -10.66 -17.69 -20.31
CA ALA A 630 -11.08 -17.17 -21.60
C ALA A 630 -12.49 -16.58 -21.55
N LEU A 631 -13.40 -17.21 -20.80
CA LEU A 631 -14.70 -16.62 -20.47
C LEU A 631 -14.53 -15.34 -19.65
N PHE A 632 -13.69 -15.39 -18.62
CA PHE A 632 -13.38 -14.22 -17.79
C PHE A 632 -12.88 -13.04 -18.65
N ALA A 633 -11.96 -13.29 -19.59
CA ALA A 633 -11.44 -12.27 -20.50
C ALA A 633 -12.57 -11.55 -21.28
N ARG A 634 -13.53 -12.30 -21.82
CA ARG A 634 -14.68 -11.71 -22.53
C ARG A 634 -15.56 -10.85 -21.62
N HIS A 635 -15.78 -11.29 -20.38
CA HIS A 635 -16.58 -10.54 -19.41
C HIS A 635 -15.90 -9.23 -19.00
N ILE A 636 -14.61 -9.26 -18.66
CA ILE A 636 -13.91 -8.04 -18.27
C ILE A 636 -13.72 -7.07 -19.45
N GLU A 637 -13.52 -7.57 -20.66
CA GLU A 637 -13.51 -6.76 -21.88
C GLU A 637 -14.85 -6.09 -22.15
N SER A 638 -15.96 -6.76 -21.84
CA SER A 638 -17.30 -6.18 -21.95
C SER A 638 -17.50 -5.06 -20.93
N ALA A 639 -16.96 -5.19 -19.72
CA ALA A 639 -16.92 -4.11 -18.75
C ALA A 639 -16.11 -2.91 -19.26
N TYR A 640 -14.90 -3.14 -19.79
CA TYR A 640 -14.07 -2.07 -20.35
C TYR A 640 -14.74 -1.36 -21.53
N GLN A 641 -15.37 -2.12 -22.43
CA GLN A 641 -16.15 -1.56 -23.53
C GLN A 641 -17.27 -0.65 -23.01
N ALA A 642 -18.04 -1.11 -22.02
CA ALA A 642 -19.13 -0.33 -21.44
C ALA A 642 -18.64 0.98 -20.78
N MET A 643 -17.48 0.97 -20.12
CA MET A 643 -16.86 2.19 -19.57
C MET A 643 -16.52 3.19 -20.69
N VAL A 644 -15.87 2.71 -21.77
CA VAL A 644 -15.48 3.55 -22.92
C VAL A 644 -16.69 4.09 -23.64
N ASP A 645 -17.72 3.28 -23.87
CA ASP A 645 -18.94 3.70 -24.56
C ASP A 645 -19.64 4.83 -23.79
N ARG A 646 -19.71 4.73 -22.46
CA ARG A 646 -20.24 5.80 -21.60
C ARG A 646 -19.40 7.08 -21.69
N TYR A 647 -18.08 6.96 -21.59
CA TYR A 647 -17.18 8.11 -21.70
C TYR A 647 -17.30 8.80 -23.06
N ARG A 648 -17.34 8.03 -24.17
CA ARG A 648 -17.52 8.54 -25.54
C ARG A 648 -18.87 9.21 -25.73
N ALA A 649 -19.91 8.76 -25.01
CA ALA A 649 -21.22 9.40 -24.98
C ALA A 649 -21.26 10.68 -24.09
N GLY A 650 -20.16 11.08 -23.46
CA GLY A 650 -20.10 12.24 -22.56
C GLY A 650 -20.85 12.03 -21.24
N LEU A 651 -21.13 10.77 -20.87
CA LEU A 651 -21.82 10.43 -19.64
C LEU A 651 -20.83 10.30 -18.47
N PRO A 652 -21.20 10.72 -17.25
CA PRO A 652 -20.38 10.47 -16.07
C PRO A 652 -20.29 8.97 -15.76
N PRO A 653 -19.29 8.52 -14.98
CA PRO A 653 -19.26 7.15 -14.47
C PRO A 653 -20.54 6.77 -13.74
N ASP A 654 -21.04 5.56 -13.97
CA ASP A 654 -22.19 4.99 -13.26
C ASP A 654 -22.04 3.47 -13.13
N HIS A 655 -22.85 2.83 -12.28
CA HIS A 655 -22.76 1.40 -12.03
C HIS A 655 -22.94 0.58 -13.32
N ILE A 656 -22.14 -0.47 -13.48
CA ILE A 656 -22.18 -1.38 -14.63
C ILE A 656 -22.39 -2.80 -14.13
N SER A 657 -23.30 -3.53 -14.77
CA SER A 657 -23.44 -4.99 -14.57
C SER A 657 -23.26 -5.65 -15.92
N VAL A 658 -22.24 -6.51 -16.03
CA VAL A 658 -21.97 -7.27 -17.25
C VAL A 658 -22.90 -8.49 -17.27
N SER A 659 -23.49 -8.77 -18.43
CA SER A 659 -24.33 -9.96 -18.62
C SER A 659 -23.48 -11.21 -18.81
N ALA A 660 -23.97 -12.35 -18.30
CA ALA A 660 -23.29 -13.66 -18.37
C ALA A 660 -23.20 -14.20 -19.80
#